data_AF-A0A7X4HEJ6-F1
#
_entry.id   AF-A0A7X4HEJ6-F1
#
_cell.length_a   1.000
_cell.length_b   1.000
_cell.length_c   1.000
_cell.angle_alpha   90.00
_cell.angle_beta   90.00
_cell.angle_gamma   90.00
#
_symmetry.space_group_name_H-M   'P 1'
#
loop_
_entity.id
_entity.type
_entity.pdbx_description
1 polymer ?
#
loop_
_entity_poly.entity_id
_entity_poly.type
_entity_poly.pdbx_seq_one_letter_code
_entity_poly.pdbx_strand_id
1 'polypeptide(L)'
;MTIHTWQPGETKTITFAAGDSIDASGIAASALRAQTLNGALVLDAAALGALTLRGPGGAALQLDQLKVTLSGGGRLLYTASGSVQAGNGGDFLLGGALDNTLYGGAGNDTLDGGDGNDKLYAYGGNDTVYGGAGNDTLDGGGGTDKLDGGDGDDYLQSGQLYDNATGTFLPDLLGDILNGGAGKDTIFGSEGNDVIDGGSGNDKLYARGGNDTVSGGDGDDEVFGEAGDDVMSGGAGNDKLYAGAGKDTIYGGDGDDELWGEDGDDTLDGGAGANLLLGGSGDDSYIIRSRLDRIQESSGQDKGVIYADWYKTNSAVEQWTWAPGVQKLPYWIDALTYESAFTTANTVQHVVYYSFAQAAASFFTTTDLDGFHPFNAEQKSYALQAMAYASSLLNVRFVETASADTPYSIVFGYNRQPTSGGYAASIYGGHASVLMVGSTKWTETPSTDNGKEMWRILLHELGHSLGLKHPFDLPPAVLPAAEDKTSVTVMSYTEDRSGSDSYHVYAPFDIAALQALYGVAPQAHAGDSVYALDAGASSMIWDGGGSDTIDGSALKQDLTLYLEAGYWSHIGAKAATITAPGQVTINFGSDIENGFGGAGNDRLTGNALDNRLAGAAGNDVLTGGAGNDRMDGGAGLDTASYAGARAGYTLQRQNGAVVLSDKTGADGVDTLSTMERLKFSDTMVALDVGAGETGGLVYRLYQAAFDRQPDLVGLGYWIAMADQGLAMRGIASSFIGSQEFTDRYGAKLSNETFVAQLYQNVLHRPYEQAGFDYWTGVLKLGVTREDVLLGFADSGENYAQLAVTIGDGFAYTPYG
;
A
#
# COMPACT_ATOMS: atom_id res chain seq x y z
N MET A 1 58.48 -28.08 -9.95
CA MET A 1 58.39 -28.10 -8.48
C MET A 1 59.50 -27.26 -7.87
N THR A 2 59.34 -25.96 -8.04
CA THR A 2 60.11 -24.90 -7.41
C THR A 2 59.20 -24.24 -6.39
N ILE A 3 59.72 -23.93 -5.20
CA ILE A 3 59.02 -23.10 -4.22
C ILE A 3 59.53 -21.67 -4.43
N HIS A 4 58.63 -20.75 -4.75
CA HIS A 4 58.93 -19.34 -4.94
C HIS A 4 58.52 -18.56 -3.69
N THR A 5 59.45 -17.83 -3.06
CA THR A 5 59.14 -17.03 -1.88
C THR A 5 58.68 -15.63 -2.27
N TRP A 6 57.63 -15.10 -1.66
CA TRP A 6 57.17 -13.72 -1.82
C TRP A 6 57.09 -13.02 -0.46
N GLN A 7 57.84 -11.93 -0.29
CA GLN A 7 57.93 -11.21 0.98
C GLN A 7 57.07 -9.93 0.97
N PRO A 8 56.55 -9.49 2.14
CA PRO A 8 55.82 -8.23 2.24
C PRO A 8 56.65 -7.03 1.74
N GLY A 9 56.03 -6.17 0.95
CA GLY A 9 56.64 -4.99 0.30
C GLY A 9 57.30 -5.28 -1.05
N GLU A 10 57.25 -6.53 -1.54
CA GLU A 10 57.87 -6.94 -2.80
C GLU A 10 56.85 -6.95 -3.95
N THR A 11 57.14 -6.27 -5.05
CA THR A 11 56.38 -6.38 -6.31
C THR A 11 57.25 -7.04 -7.38
N LYS A 12 56.83 -8.19 -7.92
CA LYS A 12 57.63 -8.92 -8.92
C LYS A 12 56.79 -9.77 -9.86
N THR A 13 57.40 -10.17 -10.97
CA THR A 13 56.84 -11.15 -11.91
C THR A 13 57.65 -12.43 -11.85
N ILE A 14 56.98 -13.57 -11.76
CA ILE A 14 57.60 -14.89 -11.74
C ILE A 14 57.10 -15.70 -12.94
N THR A 15 58.04 -16.35 -13.61
CA THR A 15 57.72 -17.42 -14.56
C THR A 15 57.31 -18.65 -13.76
N PHE A 16 56.05 -19.05 -13.89
CA PHE A 16 55.44 -20.09 -13.08
C PHE A 16 55.06 -21.29 -13.96
N ALA A 17 55.39 -22.49 -13.51
CA ALA A 17 55.13 -23.74 -14.23
C ALA A 17 54.28 -24.70 -13.38
N ALA A 18 53.59 -25.65 -14.03
CA ALA A 18 52.76 -26.63 -13.34
C ALA A 18 53.51 -27.37 -12.22
N GLY A 19 52.88 -27.44 -11.04
CA GLY A 19 53.45 -28.04 -9.83
C GLY A 19 54.40 -27.13 -9.03
N ASP A 20 54.69 -25.90 -9.46
CA ASP A 20 55.37 -24.93 -8.58
C ASP A 20 54.44 -24.48 -7.44
N SER A 21 55.00 -23.90 -6.38
CA SER A 21 54.24 -23.36 -5.25
C SER A 21 54.81 -22.04 -4.77
N ILE A 22 54.02 -21.27 -4.03
CA ILE A 22 54.43 -19.96 -3.52
C ILE A 22 54.36 -19.97 -2.00
N ASP A 23 55.45 -19.55 -1.36
CA ASP A 23 55.49 -19.27 0.07
C ASP A 23 55.37 -17.76 0.27
N ALA A 24 54.20 -17.34 0.77
CA ALA A 24 53.85 -15.97 1.11
C ALA A 24 53.48 -15.87 2.60
N SER A 25 54.13 -16.65 3.46
CA SER A 25 53.87 -16.76 4.90
C SER A 25 53.94 -15.44 5.70
N GLY A 26 54.42 -14.35 5.12
CA GLY A 26 54.39 -13.00 5.72
C GLY A 26 53.19 -12.13 5.32
N ILE A 27 52.31 -12.62 4.43
CA ILE A 27 51.16 -11.89 3.89
C ILE A 27 49.88 -12.56 4.40
N ALA A 28 48.96 -11.76 4.93
CA ALA A 28 47.66 -12.24 5.41
C ALA A 28 46.68 -12.43 4.25
N ALA A 29 45.83 -13.46 4.32
CA ALA A 29 44.79 -13.71 3.32
C ALA A 29 43.87 -12.51 3.11
N SER A 30 43.47 -11.84 4.19
CA SER A 30 42.61 -10.65 4.15
C SER A 30 43.21 -9.46 3.40
N ALA A 31 44.52 -9.44 3.17
CA ALA A 31 45.19 -8.37 2.41
C ALA A 31 45.29 -8.69 0.92
N LEU A 32 44.94 -9.90 0.48
CA LEU A 32 45.20 -10.40 -0.87
C LEU A 32 43.98 -10.24 -1.79
N ARG A 33 44.25 -9.87 -3.04
CA ARG A 33 43.30 -9.90 -4.17
C ARG A 33 43.94 -10.67 -5.31
N ALA A 34 43.21 -11.58 -5.93
CA ALA A 34 43.69 -12.36 -7.07
C ALA A 34 42.83 -12.03 -8.30
N GLN A 35 43.48 -11.81 -9.44
CA GLN A 35 42.76 -11.58 -10.70
C GLN A 35 43.58 -12.09 -11.88
N THR A 36 42.90 -12.54 -12.93
CA THR A 36 43.54 -12.87 -14.20
C THR A 36 43.54 -11.63 -15.10
N LEU A 37 44.73 -11.12 -15.45
CA LEU A 37 44.90 -9.95 -16.32
C LEU A 37 45.83 -10.28 -17.49
N ASN A 38 45.32 -10.19 -18.73
CA ASN A 38 46.09 -10.42 -19.95
C ASN A 38 46.87 -11.75 -19.96
N GLY A 39 46.22 -12.83 -19.50
CA GLY A 39 46.81 -14.17 -19.43
C GLY A 39 47.86 -14.35 -18.32
N ALA A 40 47.93 -13.46 -17.33
CA ALA A 40 48.76 -13.59 -16.14
C ALA A 40 47.87 -13.54 -14.89
N LEU A 41 48.18 -14.35 -13.87
CA LEU A 41 47.52 -14.23 -12.57
C LEU A 41 48.27 -13.16 -11.76
N VAL A 42 47.56 -12.12 -11.33
CA VAL A 42 48.10 -11.05 -10.49
C VAL A 42 47.53 -11.22 -9.09
N LEU A 43 48.41 -11.45 -8.13
CA LEU A 43 48.12 -11.44 -6.70
C LEU A 43 48.54 -10.07 -6.14
N ASP A 44 47.59 -9.23 -5.78
CA ASP A 44 47.83 -7.89 -5.24
C ASP A 44 47.58 -7.89 -3.72
N ALA A 45 48.59 -7.53 -2.93
CA ALA A 45 48.51 -7.38 -1.49
C ALA A 45 48.43 -5.90 -1.06
N ALA A 46 47.95 -5.03 -1.94
CA ALA A 46 47.82 -3.58 -1.75
C ALA A 46 49.15 -2.93 -1.33
N ALA A 47 49.18 -2.28 -0.15
CA ALA A 47 50.38 -1.63 0.38
C ALA A 47 51.55 -2.59 0.65
N LEU A 48 51.32 -3.91 0.60
CA LEU A 48 52.31 -4.97 0.78
C LEU A 48 52.89 -5.50 -0.54
N GLY A 49 52.57 -4.90 -1.70
CA GLY A 49 53.15 -5.24 -3.02
C GLY A 49 52.30 -6.22 -3.83
N ALA A 50 52.74 -6.57 -5.05
CA ALA A 50 52.00 -7.44 -5.97
C ALA A 50 52.88 -8.49 -6.68
N LEU A 51 52.36 -9.71 -6.83
CA LEU A 51 53.02 -10.82 -7.51
C LEU A 51 52.27 -11.18 -8.80
N THR A 52 52.94 -11.04 -9.94
CA THR A 52 52.40 -11.47 -11.24
C THR A 52 52.99 -12.81 -11.66
N LEU A 53 52.16 -13.79 -11.97
CA LEU A 53 52.56 -15.10 -12.47
C LEU A 53 52.34 -15.18 -13.99
N ARG A 54 53.38 -15.55 -14.74
CA ARG A 54 53.32 -15.77 -16.20
C ARG A 54 53.80 -17.16 -16.59
N GLY A 55 53.25 -17.71 -17.67
CA GLY A 55 53.72 -18.98 -18.22
C GLY A 55 55.15 -18.90 -18.78
N PRO A 56 55.81 -20.05 -18.99
CA PRO A 56 57.14 -20.11 -19.61
C PRO A 56 57.22 -19.29 -20.91
N GLY A 57 58.25 -18.46 -21.04
CA GLY A 57 58.43 -17.61 -22.23
C GLY A 57 57.51 -16.38 -22.31
N GLY A 58 56.80 -16.05 -21.22
CA GLY A 58 55.86 -14.92 -21.17
C GLY A 58 54.48 -15.25 -21.76
N ALA A 59 54.25 -16.52 -22.10
CA ALA A 59 52.96 -17.03 -22.57
C ALA A 59 51.87 -16.85 -21.51
N ALA A 60 50.62 -16.98 -21.95
CA ALA A 60 49.48 -17.07 -21.04
C ALA A 60 49.72 -18.21 -20.05
N LEU A 61 49.42 -17.92 -18.79
CA LEU A 61 49.52 -18.86 -17.68
C LEU A 61 48.52 -19.99 -17.94
N GLN A 62 49.01 -21.22 -18.10
CA GLN A 62 48.18 -22.42 -18.15
C GLN A 62 48.48 -23.23 -16.90
N LEU A 63 47.55 -23.16 -15.94
CA LEU A 63 47.67 -23.82 -14.65
C LEU A 63 46.55 -24.82 -14.51
N ASP A 64 46.91 -26.07 -14.22
CA ASP A 64 45.95 -27.07 -13.77
C ASP A 64 45.61 -26.82 -12.29
N GLN A 65 46.63 -26.53 -11.47
CA GLN A 65 46.51 -26.15 -10.06
C GLN A 65 47.60 -25.15 -9.62
N LEU A 66 47.28 -24.22 -8.72
CA LEU A 66 48.22 -23.33 -8.01
C LEU A 66 48.00 -23.44 -6.49
N LYS A 67 49.11 -23.45 -5.74
CA LYS A 67 49.08 -23.41 -4.27
C LYS A 67 50.00 -22.32 -3.72
N VAL A 68 49.43 -21.42 -2.94
CA VAL A 68 50.12 -20.37 -2.18
C VAL A 68 49.87 -20.61 -0.69
N THR A 69 50.93 -20.59 0.12
CA THR A 69 50.81 -20.65 1.59
C THR A 69 50.88 -19.25 2.17
N LEU A 70 49.95 -18.89 3.05
CA LEU A 70 49.79 -17.56 3.64
C LEU A 70 50.09 -17.58 5.15
N SER A 71 50.16 -16.40 5.76
CA SER A 71 50.35 -16.28 7.21
C SER A 71 49.16 -16.86 7.98
N GLY A 72 49.38 -17.41 9.18
CA GLY A 72 48.29 -17.89 10.04
C GLY A 72 47.74 -19.27 9.68
N GLY A 73 48.29 -19.94 8.65
CA GLY A 73 47.89 -21.29 8.24
C GLY A 73 46.99 -21.34 7.01
N GLY A 74 46.49 -20.19 6.54
CA GLY A 74 45.67 -20.07 5.33
C GLY A 74 46.45 -20.28 4.02
N ARG A 75 45.72 -20.43 2.92
CA ARG A 75 46.19 -20.83 1.60
C ARG A 75 45.40 -20.08 0.53
N LEU A 76 46.04 -19.77 -0.60
CA LEU A 76 45.32 -19.51 -1.85
C LEU A 76 45.49 -20.73 -2.76
N LEU A 77 44.36 -21.29 -3.19
CA LEU A 77 44.31 -22.45 -4.06
C LEU A 77 43.53 -22.08 -5.32
N TYR A 78 44.10 -22.39 -6.49
CA TYR A 78 43.39 -22.25 -7.76
C TYR A 78 43.40 -23.58 -8.50
N THR A 79 42.30 -23.93 -9.15
CA THR A 79 42.19 -25.10 -10.03
C THR A 79 41.45 -24.73 -11.30
N ALA A 80 41.93 -25.20 -12.45
CA ALA A 80 41.21 -24.99 -13.72
C ALA A 80 40.16 -26.09 -14.00
N SER A 81 40.26 -27.24 -13.32
CA SER A 81 39.32 -28.37 -13.42
C SER A 81 39.50 -29.31 -12.23
N GLY A 82 38.44 -29.99 -11.76
CA GLY A 82 38.53 -31.03 -10.73
C GLY A 82 38.51 -30.50 -9.29
N SER A 83 39.05 -31.27 -8.34
CA SER A 83 38.83 -31.04 -6.91
C SER A 83 40.04 -30.49 -6.13
N VAL A 84 39.78 -29.57 -5.21
CA VAL A 84 40.74 -28.93 -4.31
C VAL A 84 40.19 -28.89 -2.89
N GLN A 85 41.03 -29.19 -1.89
CA GLN A 85 40.68 -29.11 -0.48
C GLN A 85 41.69 -28.29 0.32
N ALA A 86 41.19 -27.34 1.10
CA ALA A 86 41.96 -26.44 1.94
C ALA A 86 42.12 -26.98 3.38
N GLY A 87 42.50 -26.13 4.33
CA GLY A 87 43.00 -26.48 5.65
C GLY A 87 42.06 -26.10 6.79
N ASN A 88 42.63 -25.63 7.91
CA ASN A 88 41.90 -25.24 9.12
C ASN A 88 42.07 -23.73 9.42
N GLY A 89 42.39 -22.90 8.43
CA GLY A 89 42.51 -21.46 8.61
C GLY A 89 42.02 -20.73 7.36
N GLY A 90 41.68 -19.44 7.46
CA GLY A 90 41.02 -18.73 6.37
C GLY A 90 41.74 -18.81 5.02
N ASP A 91 41.14 -19.55 4.12
CA ASP A 91 41.64 -19.98 2.82
C ASP A 91 40.89 -19.24 1.69
N PHE A 92 41.54 -19.04 0.54
CA PHE A 92 40.95 -18.43 -0.66
C PHE A 92 41.03 -19.43 -1.82
N LEU A 93 39.90 -19.94 -2.28
CA LEU A 93 39.81 -20.95 -3.32
C LEU A 93 39.17 -20.34 -4.57
N LEU A 94 39.81 -20.52 -5.72
CA LEU A 94 39.35 -20.05 -7.02
C LEU A 94 39.22 -21.22 -7.99
N GLY A 95 38.07 -21.32 -8.63
CA GLY A 95 37.83 -22.17 -9.78
C GLY A 95 38.14 -21.45 -11.10
N GLY A 96 37.81 -22.16 -12.19
CA GLY A 96 38.18 -21.85 -13.56
C GLY A 96 36.97 -21.54 -14.43
N ALA A 97 36.97 -22.10 -15.64
CA ALA A 97 35.85 -21.98 -16.58
C ALA A 97 35.20 -23.36 -16.88
N LEU A 98 35.43 -24.31 -15.99
CA LEU A 98 35.02 -25.72 -16.09
C LEU A 98 34.57 -26.18 -14.71
N ASP A 99 33.71 -27.18 -14.66
CA ASP A 99 33.22 -27.80 -13.42
C ASP A 99 34.35 -28.14 -12.42
N ASN A 100 34.21 -27.60 -11.21
CA ASN A 100 35.16 -27.65 -10.10
C ASN A 100 34.52 -28.20 -8.84
N THR A 101 35.36 -28.65 -7.91
CA THR A 101 34.90 -29.06 -6.58
C THR A 101 35.84 -28.50 -5.52
N LEU A 102 35.40 -27.47 -4.80
CA LEU A 102 36.17 -26.72 -3.84
C LEU A 102 35.72 -27.06 -2.42
N TYR A 103 36.68 -27.33 -1.53
CA TYR A 103 36.43 -27.62 -0.11
C TYR A 103 37.25 -26.65 0.75
N GLY A 104 36.59 -25.75 1.49
CA GLY A 104 37.19 -24.76 2.39
C GLY A 104 37.85 -25.44 3.60
N GLY A 105 37.04 -25.97 4.50
CA GLY A 105 37.52 -26.69 5.68
C GLY A 105 37.13 -25.93 6.94
N ALA A 106 38.05 -25.80 7.90
CA ALA A 106 37.75 -25.00 9.08
C ALA A 106 38.35 -23.60 8.94
N GLY A 107 37.72 -22.59 9.52
CA GLY A 107 38.13 -21.19 9.43
C GLY A 107 37.29 -20.42 8.42
N ASN A 108 37.45 -19.09 8.41
CA ASN A 108 36.68 -18.20 7.56
C ASN A 108 37.28 -18.15 6.15
N ASP A 109 36.69 -18.87 5.23
CA ASP A 109 37.16 -19.14 3.89
C ASP A 109 36.44 -18.28 2.85
N THR A 110 37.04 -18.13 1.68
CA THR A 110 36.38 -17.55 0.50
C THR A 110 36.54 -18.49 -0.67
N LEU A 111 35.44 -18.93 -1.26
CA LEU A 111 35.38 -19.84 -2.40
C LEU A 111 34.72 -19.10 -3.58
N ASP A 112 35.24 -19.27 -4.78
CA ASP A 112 34.73 -18.69 -6.02
C ASP A 112 34.84 -19.76 -7.12
N GLY A 113 33.73 -20.20 -7.70
CA GLY A 113 33.67 -21.27 -8.70
C GLY A 113 34.13 -20.82 -10.09
N GLY A 114 33.71 -19.62 -10.50
CA GLY A 114 34.01 -19.08 -11.82
C GLY A 114 32.96 -19.49 -12.84
N ASP A 115 33.36 -19.90 -14.05
CA ASP A 115 32.38 -20.49 -14.98
C ASP A 115 32.39 -22.03 -14.82
N GLY A 116 31.26 -22.69 -15.09
CA GLY A 116 31.12 -24.14 -15.01
C GLY A 116 30.00 -24.54 -14.05
N ASN A 117 29.73 -25.83 -13.94
CA ASN A 117 28.80 -26.34 -12.93
C ASN A 117 29.61 -26.86 -11.73
N ASP A 118 29.79 -26.01 -10.74
CA ASP A 118 30.73 -26.17 -9.65
C ASP A 118 30.10 -26.72 -8.37
N LYS A 119 30.94 -27.25 -7.48
CA LYS A 119 30.55 -27.75 -6.17
C LYS A 119 31.43 -27.15 -5.08
N LEU A 120 30.88 -26.28 -4.25
CA LEU A 120 31.62 -25.50 -3.27
C LEU A 120 31.12 -25.87 -1.87
N TYR A 121 32.02 -26.36 -1.02
CA TYR A 121 31.72 -26.78 0.35
C TYR A 121 32.63 -26.02 1.32
N ALA A 122 32.11 -25.01 2.03
CA ALA A 122 32.91 -24.15 2.88
C ALA A 122 33.22 -24.78 4.26
N TYR A 123 32.25 -25.53 4.81
CA TYR A 123 32.30 -26.32 6.03
C TYR A 123 32.13 -25.58 7.35
N GLY A 124 33.15 -24.92 7.91
CA GLY A 124 33.04 -24.43 9.29
C GLY A 124 33.82 -23.18 9.53
N GLY A 125 33.15 -22.10 9.87
CA GLY A 125 33.71 -20.75 9.88
C GLY A 125 32.71 -19.79 9.28
N ASN A 126 33.01 -18.50 9.30
CA ASN A 126 32.15 -17.52 8.64
C ASN A 126 32.68 -17.30 7.23
N ASP A 127 32.03 -17.93 6.26
CA ASP A 127 32.56 -18.13 4.92
C ASP A 127 31.90 -17.20 3.89
N THR A 128 32.54 -17.08 2.74
CA THR A 128 31.98 -16.36 1.57
C THR A 128 32.13 -17.22 0.34
N VAL A 129 31.03 -17.56 -0.33
CA VAL A 129 30.98 -18.55 -1.40
C VAL A 129 30.29 -17.95 -2.61
N TYR A 130 30.96 -17.95 -3.76
CA TYR A 130 30.44 -17.49 -5.04
C TYR A 130 30.42 -18.65 -6.04
N GLY A 131 29.26 -18.96 -6.64
CA GLY A 131 29.14 -19.95 -7.70
C GLY A 131 29.77 -19.43 -8.99
N GLY A 132 29.17 -18.38 -9.52
CA GLY A 132 29.64 -17.69 -10.72
C GLY A 132 28.68 -17.92 -11.88
N ALA A 133 29.11 -18.56 -12.96
CA ALA A 133 28.27 -18.80 -14.13
C ALA A 133 28.15 -20.29 -14.43
N GLY A 134 26.94 -20.81 -14.50
CA GLY A 134 26.62 -22.22 -14.65
C GLY A 134 25.75 -22.69 -13.49
N ASN A 135 25.39 -23.97 -13.48
CA ASN A 135 24.49 -24.51 -12.47
C ASN A 135 25.31 -25.09 -11.32
N ASP A 136 25.42 -24.34 -10.24
CA ASP A 136 26.33 -24.57 -9.13
C ASP A 136 25.66 -25.22 -7.91
N THR A 137 26.47 -25.79 -7.03
CA THR A 137 26.05 -26.33 -5.73
C THR A 137 26.92 -25.75 -4.64
N LEU A 138 26.33 -24.95 -3.77
CA LEU A 138 27.00 -24.24 -2.68
C LEU A 138 26.51 -24.76 -1.32
N ASP A 139 27.45 -25.03 -0.42
CA ASP A 139 27.21 -25.44 0.97
C ASP A 139 28.07 -24.57 1.90
N GLY A 140 27.44 -23.68 2.66
CA GLY A 140 28.10 -22.81 3.64
C GLY A 140 28.63 -23.58 4.84
N GLY A 141 27.99 -24.69 5.20
CA GLY A 141 28.32 -25.44 6.39
C GLY A 141 27.79 -24.76 7.65
N GLY A 142 28.66 -24.39 8.59
CA GLY A 142 28.22 -23.71 9.80
C GLY A 142 29.10 -22.53 10.21
N GLY A 143 28.48 -21.50 10.75
CA GLY A 143 29.02 -20.17 10.95
C GLY A 143 27.97 -19.12 10.57
N THR A 144 28.40 -17.88 10.33
CA THR A 144 27.56 -16.89 9.64
C THR A 144 28.13 -16.69 8.25
N ASP A 145 27.47 -17.21 7.24
CA ASP A 145 27.98 -17.38 5.89
C ASP A 145 27.33 -16.40 4.91
N LYS A 146 28.03 -16.17 3.81
CA LYS A 146 27.50 -15.48 2.63
C LYS A 146 27.61 -16.37 1.41
N LEU A 147 26.49 -16.72 0.79
CA LEU A 147 26.41 -17.50 -0.44
C LEU A 147 25.78 -16.67 -1.56
N ASP A 148 26.31 -16.81 -2.77
CA ASP A 148 25.89 -16.10 -3.98
C ASP A 148 26.02 -17.07 -5.17
N GLY A 149 24.90 -17.52 -5.74
CA GLY A 149 24.85 -18.50 -6.83
C GLY A 149 25.41 -17.93 -8.13
N GLY A 150 24.80 -16.84 -8.62
CA GLY A 150 25.24 -16.12 -9.79
C GLY A 150 24.33 -16.36 -10.99
N ASP A 151 24.89 -16.61 -12.17
CA ASP A 151 24.10 -16.93 -13.38
C ASP A 151 23.93 -18.45 -13.49
N GLY A 152 22.71 -18.98 -13.53
CA GLY A 152 22.44 -20.41 -13.72
C GLY A 152 21.34 -20.92 -12.80
N ASP A 153 20.92 -22.18 -12.96
CA ASP A 153 19.98 -22.79 -12.00
C ASP A 153 20.79 -23.43 -10.86
N ASP A 154 20.84 -22.77 -9.70
CA ASP A 154 21.75 -23.07 -8.60
C ASP A 154 21.09 -23.79 -7.42
N TYR A 155 21.90 -24.49 -6.63
CA TYR A 155 21.50 -25.09 -5.36
C TYR A 155 22.34 -24.52 -4.23
N LEU A 156 21.71 -23.78 -3.32
CA LEU A 156 22.35 -23.17 -2.16
C LEU A 156 21.82 -23.81 -0.87
N GLN A 157 22.72 -24.11 0.06
CA GLN A 157 22.36 -24.58 1.38
C GLN A 157 23.28 -23.97 2.44
N SER A 158 22.69 -23.34 3.45
CA SER A 158 23.37 -22.99 4.70
C SER A 158 22.85 -23.84 5.86
N GLY A 159 23.58 -23.85 6.98
CA GLY A 159 23.04 -24.35 8.24
C GLY A 159 23.15 -25.85 8.52
N GLN A 160 24.16 -26.54 7.98
CA GLN A 160 24.51 -27.89 8.45
C GLN A 160 25.94 -27.94 8.96
N LEU A 161 26.08 -27.78 10.29
CA LEU A 161 27.37 -27.86 10.95
C LEU A 161 27.82 -29.32 11.05
N TYR A 162 28.85 -29.70 10.29
CA TYR A 162 29.39 -31.06 10.33
C TYR A 162 30.20 -31.29 11.62
N ASP A 163 29.61 -31.99 12.60
CA ASP A 163 30.32 -32.36 13.82
C ASP A 163 31.25 -33.55 13.58
N ASN A 164 32.55 -33.25 13.44
CA ASN A 164 33.62 -34.25 13.30
C ASN A 164 33.73 -35.22 14.49
N ALA A 165 33.22 -34.86 15.68
CA ALA A 165 33.28 -35.70 16.87
C ALA A 165 32.19 -36.78 16.90
N THR A 166 31.00 -36.48 16.38
CA THR A 166 29.86 -37.41 16.33
C THR A 166 29.64 -38.01 14.94
N GLY A 167 30.21 -37.40 13.89
CA GLY A 167 29.95 -37.73 12.49
C GLY A 167 28.52 -37.39 12.07
N THR A 168 27.88 -36.44 12.76
CA THR A 168 26.50 -36.00 12.49
C THR A 168 26.47 -34.54 12.11
N PHE A 169 25.51 -34.15 11.28
CA PHE A 169 25.21 -32.74 11.07
C PHE A 169 24.39 -32.24 12.26
N LEU A 170 24.85 -31.15 12.87
CA LEU A 170 24.09 -30.39 13.86
C LEU A 170 23.40 -29.22 13.14
N PRO A 171 22.21 -28.80 13.60
CA PRO A 171 21.60 -27.59 13.08
C PRO A 171 22.46 -26.39 13.44
N ASP A 172 22.68 -25.49 12.49
CA ASP A 172 23.24 -24.17 12.78
C ASP A 172 22.13 -23.23 13.22
N LEU A 173 22.39 -22.44 14.26
CA LEU A 173 21.45 -21.48 14.83
C LEU A 173 21.90 -20.03 14.58
N LEU A 174 22.93 -19.84 13.75
CA LEU A 174 23.47 -18.55 13.35
C LEU A 174 22.88 -18.17 11.99
N GLY A 175 22.63 -16.86 11.80
CA GLY A 175 22.00 -16.35 10.58
C GLY A 175 22.98 -16.06 9.45
N ASP A 176 22.53 -16.30 8.23
CA ASP A 176 23.28 -16.29 6.98
C ASP A 176 22.72 -15.29 5.96
N ILE A 177 23.47 -15.06 4.87
CA ILE A 177 23.02 -14.26 3.72
C ILE A 177 23.14 -15.11 2.46
N LEU A 178 22.03 -15.35 1.76
CA LEU A 178 21.96 -16.20 0.57
C LEU A 178 21.35 -15.40 -0.60
N ASN A 179 21.98 -15.46 -1.76
CA ASN A 179 21.47 -14.89 -3.01
C ASN A 179 21.53 -15.94 -4.13
N GLY A 180 20.41 -16.26 -4.77
CA GLY A 180 20.34 -17.20 -5.90
C GLY A 180 20.98 -16.60 -7.14
N GLY A 181 20.44 -15.47 -7.59
CA GLY A 181 20.98 -14.71 -8.71
C GLY A 181 20.04 -14.80 -9.91
N ALA A 182 20.49 -15.35 -11.03
CA ALA A 182 19.72 -15.44 -12.26
C ALA A 182 19.55 -16.88 -12.71
N GLY A 183 18.34 -17.44 -12.61
CA GLY A 183 18.01 -18.78 -13.04
C GLY A 183 16.90 -19.34 -12.17
N LYS A 184 16.73 -20.67 -12.16
CA LYS A 184 15.75 -21.32 -11.29
C LYS A 184 16.44 -21.97 -10.12
N ASP A 185 16.51 -21.23 -9.03
CA ASP A 185 17.34 -21.57 -7.90
C ASP A 185 16.58 -22.35 -6.84
N THR A 186 17.31 -23.16 -6.08
CA THR A 186 16.80 -23.79 -4.86
C THR A 186 17.68 -23.42 -3.69
N ILE A 187 17.12 -22.69 -2.73
CA ILE A 187 17.86 -22.14 -1.59
C ILE A 187 17.30 -22.72 -0.28
N PHE A 188 18.20 -23.17 0.58
CA PHE A 188 17.89 -23.59 1.95
C PHE A 188 18.71 -22.78 2.96
N GLY A 189 18.03 -22.08 3.86
CA GLY A 189 18.59 -21.43 5.02
C GLY A 189 18.98 -22.41 6.14
N SER A 190 19.26 -21.82 7.29
CA SER A 190 19.71 -22.41 8.55
C SER A 190 18.57 -22.47 9.58
N GLU A 191 18.86 -22.71 10.86
CA GLU A 191 17.87 -22.52 11.94
C GLU A 191 18.09 -21.17 12.67
N GLY A 192 18.90 -20.29 12.10
CA GLY A 192 19.13 -18.92 12.54
C GLY A 192 18.44 -17.89 11.65
N ASN A 193 18.48 -16.62 12.05
CA ASN A 193 17.80 -15.55 11.34
C ASN A 193 18.52 -15.17 10.03
N ASP A 194 18.00 -15.62 8.90
CA ASP A 194 18.62 -15.52 7.60
C ASP A 194 18.10 -14.34 6.76
N VAL A 195 18.90 -13.94 5.77
CA VAL A 195 18.50 -13.03 4.69
C VAL A 195 18.64 -13.76 3.36
N ILE A 196 17.52 -14.01 2.68
CA ILE A 196 17.46 -14.83 1.46
C ILE A 196 16.85 -14.01 0.33
N ASP A 197 17.48 -14.05 -0.84
CA ASP A 197 17.04 -13.40 -2.09
C ASP A 197 17.15 -14.40 -3.25
N GLY A 198 16.03 -14.78 -3.87
CA GLY A 198 16.00 -15.70 -5.02
C GLY A 198 16.62 -15.07 -6.26
N GLY A 199 16.21 -13.83 -6.57
CA GLY A 199 16.78 -13.05 -7.65
C GLY A 199 15.86 -13.02 -8.86
N SER A 200 16.25 -13.61 -9.98
CA SER A 200 15.40 -13.67 -11.18
C SER A 200 15.27 -15.09 -11.69
N GLY A 201 14.05 -15.47 -12.06
CA GLY A 201 13.64 -16.79 -12.52
C GLY A 201 12.58 -17.36 -11.59
N ASN A 202 12.37 -18.68 -11.63
CA ASN A 202 11.30 -19.29 -10.83
C ASN A 202 11.96 -20.10 -9.72
N ASP A 203 12.04 -19.51 -8.54
CA ASP A 203 12.89 -19.94 -7.46
C ASP A 203 12.11 -20.71 -6.40
N LYS A 204 12.87 -21.49 -5.63
CA LYS A 204 12.35 -22.26 -4.51
C LYS A 204 13.16 -22.03 -3.24
N LEU A 205 12.56 -21.36 -2.27
CA LEU A 205 13.25 -20.83 -1.09
C LEU A 205 12.70 -21.46 0.19
N TYR A 206 13.59 -21.97 1.04
CA TYR A 206 13.26 -22.54 2.35
C TYR A 206 14.08 -21.85 3.44
N ALA A 207 13.46 -20.99 4.25
CA ALA A 207 14.15 -20.24 5.30
C ALA A 207 14.46 -21.13 6.51
N ARG A 208 13.49 -21.97 6.91
CA ARG A 208 13.53 -22.94 8.02
C ARG A 208 13.31 -22.29 9.38
N GLY A 209 14.26 -22.40 10.30
CA GLY A 209 14.06 -21.91 11.66
C GLY A 209 14.67 -20.53 11.81
N GLY A 210 14.09 -19.66 12.62
CA GLY A 210 14.63 -18.32 12.80
C GLY A 210 13.61 -17.26 12.39
N ASN A 211 13.91 -16.00 12.70
CA ASN A 211 13.11 -14.89 12.20
C ASN A 211 13.79 -14.34 10.95
N ASP A 212 13.28 -14.73 9.79
CA ASP A 212 13.97 -14.59 8.52
C ASP A 212 13.47 -13.40 7.71
N THR A 213 14.28 -12.96 6.74
CA THR A 213 13.89 -12.00 5.72
C THR A 213 14.10 -12.61 4.34
N VAL A 214 13.01 -12.87 3.62
CA VAL A 214 13.04 -13.66 2.37
C VAL A 214 12.40 -12.89 1.22
N SER A 215 13.02 -12.91 0.05
CA SER A 215 12.51 -12.34 -1.19
C SER A 215 12.60 -13.36 -2.32
N GLY A 216 11.50 -13.62 -3.03
CA GLY A 216 11.47 -14.43 -4.26
C GLY A 216 12.21 -13.71 -5.39
N GLY A 217 11.71 -12.55 -5.79
CA GLY A 217 12.34 -11.71 -6.81
C GLY A 217 11.48 -11.65 -8.08
N ASP A 218 12.10 -11.74 -9.25
CA ASP A 218 11.40 -11.72 -10.54
C ASP A 218 11.08 -13.15 -11.02
N GLY A 219 9.83 -13.57 -11.05
CA GLY A 219 9.31 -14.80 -11.67
C GLY A 219 8.23 -15.44 -10.81
N ASP A 220 7.76 -16.65 -11.16
CA ASP A 220 6.76 -17.33 -10.32
C ASP A 220 7.50 -18.21 -9.29
N ASP A 221 7.55 -17.76 -8.04
CA ASP A 221 8.39 -18.31 -6.97
C ASP A 221 7.60 -19.14 -5.94
N GLU A 222 8.31 -20.01 -5.21
CA GLU A 222 7.77 -20.82 -4.11
C GLU A 222 8.62 -20.63 -2.84
N VAL A 223 8.09 -19.90 -1.86
CA VAL A 223 8.80 -19.47 -0.64
C VAL A 223 8.20 -20.11 0.61
N PHE A 224 9.04 -20.64 1.49
CA PHE A 224 8.68 -21.26 2.77
C PHE A 224 9.47 -20.59 3.91
N GLY A 225 8.78 -19.91 4.84
CA GLY A 225 9.37 -19.39 6.09
C GLY A 225 9.66 -20.52 7.09
N GLU A 226 8.68 -21.37 7.33
CA GLU A 226 8.67 -22.48 8.29
C GLU A 226 8.50 -22.08 9.77
N ALA A 227 9.54 -21.68 10.52
CA ALA A 227 9.39 -21.48 11.97
C ALA A 227 10.12 -20.23 12.48
N GLY A 228 9.35 -19.23 12.91
CA GLY A 228 9.79 -17.99 13.55
C GLY A 228 8.92 -16.83 13.07
N ASP A 229 9.24 -15.61 13.48
CA ASP A 229 8.49 -14.43 13.05
C ASP A 229 9.16 -13.86 11.78
N ASP A 230 8.65 -14.22 10.60
CA ASP A 230 9.29 -14.00 9.30
C ASP A 230 8.77 -12.76 8.56
N VAL A 231 9.63 -12.22 7.69
CA VAL A 231 9.27 -11.18 6.72
C VAL A 231 9.54 -11.68 5.31
N MET A 232 8.51 -11.87 4.50
CA MET A 232 8.62 -12.49 3.18
C MET A 232 8.00 -11.64 2.06
N SER A 233 8.61 -11.66 0.88
CA SER A 233 8.09 -11.03 -0.35
C SER A 233 8.16 -11.99 -1.54
N GLY A 234 7.10 -12.07 -2.35
CA GLY A 234 7.09 -12.81 -3.61
C GLY A 234 7.88 -12.07 -4.68
N GLY A 235 7.49 -10.83 -4.95
CA GLY A 235 8.17 -9.97 -5.91
C GLY A 235 7.30 -9.79 -7.15
N ALA A 236 7.81 -10.10 -8.34
CA ALA A 236 7.06 -9.95 -9.58
C ALA A 236 6.79 -11.31 -10.24
N GLY A 237 5.54 -11.71 -10.38
CA GLY A 237 5.14 -13.01 -10.91
C GLY A 237 3.98 -13.56 -10.09
N ASN A 238 3.57 -14.80 -10.32
CA ASN A 238 2.46 -15.42 -9.58
C ASN A 238 3.03 -16.36 -8.51
N ASP A 239 3.21 -15.82 -7.32
CA ASP A 239 4.04 -16.43 -6.30
C ASP A 239 3.25 -17.29 -5.31
N LYS A 240 3.97 -18.16 -4.60
CA LYS A 240 3.43 -18.98 -3.51
C LYS A 240 4.25 -18.82 -2.25
N LEU A 241 3.66 -18.26 -1.20
CA LEU A 241 4.37 -17.94 0.05
C LEU A 241 3.73 -18.63 1.25
N TYR A 242 4.46 -19.54 1.88
CA TYR A 242 4.05 -20.29 3.06
C TYR A 242 4.85 -19.82 4.28
N ALA A 243 4.23 -19.09 5.22
CA ALA A 243 4.98 -18.49 6.32
C ALA A 243 5.31 -19.49 7.43
N GLY A 244 4.33 -20.27 7.88
CA GLY A 244 4.56 -21.35 8.81
C GLY A 244 4.18 -20.97 10.23
N ALA A 245 5.04 -21.22 11.20
CA ALA A 245 4.74 -21.01 12.60
C ALA A 245 5.43 -19.76 13.14
N GLY A 246 4.65 -18.79 13.62
CA GLY A 246 5.16 -17.56 14.22
C GLY A 246 4.29 -16.38 13.84
N LYS A 247 4.73 -15.17 14.12
CA LYS A 247 4.03 -13.96 13.69
C LYS A 247 4.68 -13.42 12.44
N ASP A 248 4.04 -13.64 11.31
CA ASP A 248 4.66 -13.41 10.01
C ASP A 248 4.15 -12.14 9.32
N THR A 249 4.96 -11.60 8.42
CA THR A 249 4.59 -10.51 7.52
C THR A 249 4.89 -10.90 6.09
N ILE A 250 3.86 -11.02 5.26
CA ILE A 250 3.91 -11.58 3.91
C ILE A 250 3.46 -10.52 2.90
N TYR A 251 4.25 -10.33 1.83
CA TYR A 251 3.93 -9.48 0.69
C TYR A 251 3.92 -10.32 -0.60
N GLY A 252 2.81 -10.34 -1.34
CA GLY A 252 2.71 -11.03 -2.64
C GLY A 252 3.56 -10.30 -3.68
N GLY A 253 3.10 -9.10 -4.06
CA GLY A 253 3.84 -8.22 -4.96
C GLY A 253 3.06 -7.99 -6.24
N ASP A 254 3.70 -8.09 -7.40
CA ASP A 254 3.05 -7.93 -8.70
C ASP A 254 2.64 -9.29 -9.29
N GLY A 255 1.36 -9.65 -9.25
CA GLY A 255 0.85 -10.82 -9.96
C GLY A 255 -0.34 -11.46 -9.26
N ASP A 256 -0.75 -12.66 -9.69
CA ASP A 256 -1.84 -13.40 -9.04
C ASP A 256 -1.26 -14.39 -8.02
N ASP A 257 -1.02 -13.92 -6.78
CA ASP A 257 -0.26 -14.64 -5.76
C ASP A 257 -1.12 -15.52 -4.84
N GLU A 258 -0.49 -16.50 -4.19
CA GLU A 258 -1.08 -17.35 -3.16
C GLU A 258 -0.25 -17.25 -1.87
N LEU A 259 -0.84 -16.73 -0.79
CA LEU A 259 -0.18 -16.46 0.49
C LEU A 259 -0.85 -17.26 1.60
N TRP A 260 -0.04 -17.95 2.42
CA TRP A 260 -0.47 -18.74 3.58
C TRP A 260 0.29 -18.28 4.82
N GLY A 261 -0.41 -17.73 5.81
CA GLY A 261 0.15 -17.43 7.14
C GLY A 261 0.45 -18.71 7.93
N GLU A 262 -0.49 -19.65 7.92
CA GLU A 262 -0.45 -20.90 8.68
C GLU A 262 -0.68 -20.74 10.20
N ASP A 263 0.32 -20.84 11.07
CA ASP A 263 0.16 -20.86 12.53
C ASP A 263 0.70 -19.56 13.16
N GLY A 264 -0.17 -18.62 13.53
CA GLY A 264 0.17 -17.45 14.34
C GLY A 264 -0.65 -16.21 14.01
N ASP A 265 -0.19 -15.04 14.45
CA ASP A 265 -0.92 -13.77 14.28
C ASP A 265 -0.34 -12.97 13.11
N ASP A 266 -0.69 -13.33 11.89
CA ASP A 266 0.07 -12.95 10.69
C ASP A 266 -0.42 -11.65 10.04
N THR A 267 0.41 -11.08 9.16
CA THR A 267 0.05 -9.94 8.32
C THR A 267 0.26 -10.28 6.84
N LEU A 268 -0.81 -10.29 6.05
CA LEU A 268 -0.78 -10.67 4.63
C LEU A 268 -1.16 -9.50 3.73
N ASP A 269 -0.28 -9.09 2.82
CA ASP A 269 -0.52 -8.09 1.76
C ASP A 269 -0.39 -8.75 0.39
N GLY A 270 -1.50 -8.88 -0.34
CA GLY A 270 -1.49 -9.52 -1.66
C GLY A 270 -0.76 -8.71 -2.74
N GLY A 271 -0.55 -7.40 -2.58
CA GLY A 271 0.00 -6.59 -3.67
C GLY A 271 -1.00 -6.37 -4.83
N ALA A 272 -0.50 -6.23 -6.06
CA ALA A 272 -1.30 -6.10 -7.27
C ALA A 272 -1.95 -7.46 -7.66
N GLY A 273 -2.74 -7.48 -8.74
CA GLY A 273 -3.31 -8.72 -9.29
C GLY A 273 -4.46 -9.35 -8.50
N ALA A 274 -4.72 -10.64 -8.71
CA ALA A 274 -5.85 -11.39 -8.18
C ALA A 274 -5.40 -12.50 -7.22
N ASN A 275 -5.21 -12.14 -5.96
CA ASN A 275 -4.50 -12.97 -4.99
C ASN A 275 -5.41 -13.96 -4.25
N LEU A 276 -4.81 -14.93 -3.57
CA LEU A 276 -5.45 -15.82 -2.62
C LEU A 276 -4.68 -15.74 -1.30
N LEU A 277 -5.30 -15.19 -0.26
CA LEU A 277 -4.72 -15.01 1.07
C LEU A 277 -5.39 -15.97 2.07
N LEU A 278 -4.60 -16.76 2.77
CA LEU A 278 -5.06 -17.68 3.80
C LEU A 278 -4.32 -17.36 5.10
N GLY A 279 -4.99 -16.80 6.11
CA GLY A 279 -4.33 -16.51 7.39
C GLY A 279 -3.97 -17.79 8.11
N GLY A 280 -4.96 -18.63 8.40
CA GLY A 280 -4.73 -19.93 9.02
C GLY A 280 -5.28 -19.97 10.43
N SER A 281 -4.43 -20.23 11.42
CA SER A 281 -4.78 -20.29 12.83
C SER A 281 -4.12 -19.18 13.63
N GLY A 282 -4.92 -18.36 14.32
CA GLY A 282 -4.43 -17.24 15.12
C GLY A 282 -5.31 -16.02 14.91
N ASP A 283 -4.83 -14.82 15.22
CA ASP A 283 -5.54 -13.55 14.94
C ASP A 283 -4.82 -12.79 13.82
N ASP A 284 -5.21 -13.04 12.58
CA ASP A 284 -4.52 -12.54 11.39
C ASP A 284 -4.93 -11.13 10.96
N SER A 285 -4.12 -10.50 10.11
CA SER A 285 -4.29 -9.16 9.54
C SER A 285 -4.09 -9.12 8.03
N TYR A 286 -5.11 -8.76 7.27
CA TYR A 286 -4.99 -8.68 5.80
C TYR A 286 -4.94 -7.22 5.31
N ILE A 287 -4.06 -6.98 4.35
CA ILE A 287 -3.97 -5.79 3.50
C ILE A 287 -4.46 -6.19 2.11
N ILE A 288 -5.63 -5.68 1.75
CA ILE A 288 -6.31 -6.02 0.50
C ILE A 288 -6.23 -4.82 -0.44
N ARG A 289 -5.59 -4.99 -1.59
CA ARG A 289 -5.34 -3.94 -2.58
C ARG A 289 -6.12 -4.14 -3.87
N SER A 290 -6.65 -5.33 -4.12
CA SER A 290 -7.43 -5.64 -5.33
C SER A 290 -8.77 -6.28 -5.00
N ARG A 291 -9.81 -5.88 -5.74
CA ARG A 291 -11.14 -6.49 -5.67
C ARG A 291 -11.20 -7.96 -6.15
N LEU A 292 -10.11 -8.46 -6.74
CA LEU A 292 -10.01 -9.85 -7.21
C LEU A 292 -9.37 -10.79 -6.17
N ASP A 293 -8.84 -10.22 -5.08
CA ASP A 293 -8.26 -11.00 -3.98
C ASP A 293 -9.33 -11.87 -3.30
N ARG A 294 -8.96 -13.11 -2.99
CA ARG A 294 -9.78 -14.07 -2.26
C ARG A 294 -9.13 -14.33 -0.91
N ILE A 295 -9.92 -14.26 0.15
CA ILE A 295 -9.46 -14.59 1.51
C ILE A 295 -10.13 -15.88 1.97
N GLN A 296 -9.40 -16.79 2.60
CA GLN A 296 -9.93 -18.05 3.12
C GLN A 296 -9.42 -18.35 4.53
N GLU A 297 -10.35 -18.50 5.48
CA GLU A 297 -10.03 -18.68 6.90
C GLU A 297 -10.41 -20.02 7.50
N SER A 298 -9.65 -20.41 8.53
CA SER A 298 -9.78 -21.68 9.25
C SER A 298 -10.26 -21.50 10.70
N SER A 299 -9.79 -20.47 11.42
CA SER A 299 -10.22 -20.11 12.80
C SER A 299 -9.48 -18.89 13.37
N GLY A 300 -10.15 -17.99 14.11
CA GLY A 300 -9.49 -16.85 14.76
C GLY A 300 -10.45 -15.72 15.15
N GLN A 301 -9.94 -14.65 15.81
CA GLN A 301 -10.58 -13.32 15.86
C GLN A 301 -9.88 -12.36 14.90
N ASP A 302 -9.85 -12.78 13.63
CA ASP A 302 -9.12 -12.15 12.55
C ASP A 302 -9.58 -10.72 12.30
N LYS A 303 -8.63 -9.87 11.91
CA LYS A 303 -8.79 -8.45 11.64
C LYS A 303 -8.22 -8.14 10.27
N GLY A 304 -8.54 -6.96 9.75
CA GLY A 304 -8.18 -6.60 8.40
C GLY A 304 -8.15 -5.11 8.28
N VAL A 305 -7.09 -4.61 7.67
CA VAL A 305 -6.90 -3.20 7.37
C VAL A 305 -6.97 -3.09 5.85
N ILE A 306 -8.15 -2.72 5.34
CA ILE A 306 -8.28 -2.37 3.93
C ILE A 306 -7.61 -1.02 3.73
N TYR A 307 -6.41 -1.00 3.17
CA TYR A 307 -5.88 0.19 2.53
C TYR A 307 -6.77 0.47 1.34
N ALA A 308 -7.44 1.63 1.37
CA ALA A 308 -8.45 1.96 0.39
C ALA A 308 -7.80 2.40 -0.93
N ASP A 309 -7.50 1.42 -1.79
CA ASP A 309 -7.53 1.53 -3.26
C ASP A 309 -8.51 0.47 -3.82
N TRP A 310 -9.76 0.46 -3.31
CA TRP A 310 -10.93 -0.26 -3.86
C TRP A 310 -11.20 -1.76 -3.50
N TYR A 311 -11.89 -1.97 -2.36
CA TYR A 311 -13.26 -2.57 -2.16
C TYR A 311 -13.62 -4.09 -2.39
N LYS A 312 -14.21 -4.72 -1.32
CA LYS A 312 -15.21 -5.86 -1.13
C LYS A 312 -15.51 -6.90 -2.25
N THR A 313 -15.90 -8.18 -2.06
CA THR A 313 -16.47 -9.03 -0.97
C THR A 313 -16.45 -10.53 -1.40
N ASN A 314 -16.22 -11.47 -0.46
CA ASN A 314 -16.68 -12.86 -0.51
C ASN A 314 -17.63 -13.10 0.69
N SER A 315 -18.62 -13.99 0.55
CA SER A 315 -19.61 -14.39 1.56
C SER A 315 -19.05 -14.97 2.86
N ALA A 316 -17.73 -15.14 2.98
CA ALA A 316 -17.06 -15.45 4.25
C ALA A 316 -16.87 -14.21 5.17
N VAL A 317 -17.05 -12.99 4.66
CA VAL A 317 -16.76 -11.72 5.36
C VAL A 317 -17.99 -11.12 6.08
N GLU A 318 -19.06 -11.91 6.28
CA GLU A 318 -20.32 -11.42 6.87
C GLU A 318 -20.31 -11.31 8.42
N GLN A 319 -19.23 -11.67 9.12
CA GLN A 319 -19.22 -11.70 10.60
C GLN A 319 -18.18 -10.80 11.30
N TRP A 320 -17.60 -9.82 10.60
CA TRP A 320 -16.50 -9.03 11.16
C TRP A 320 -16.96 -7.78 11.92
N THR A 321 -16.24 -7.47 13.00
CA THR A 321 -16.35 -6.18 13.71
C THR A 321 -15.35 -5.19 13.11
N TRP A 322 -15.88 -4.31 12.28
CA TRP A 322 -15.17 -3.21 11.62
C TRP A 322 -14.52 -2.24 12.64
N ALA A 323 -13.39 -1.63 12.27
CA ALA A 323 -12.86 -0.47 13.00
C ALA A 323 -13.96 0.59 13.20
N PRO A 324 -13.98 1.33 14.32
CA PRO A 324 -14.98 2.38 14.55
C PRO A 324 -14.98 3.40 13.40
N GLY A 325 -16.08 3.44 12.62
CA GLY A 325 -16.36 4.55 11.69
C GLY A 325 -16.49 4.20 10.20
N VAL A 326 -15.87 3.14 9.69
CA VAL A 326 -15.93 2.84 8.24
C VAL A 326 -16.94 1.72 7.97
N GLN A 327 -18.11 2.11 7.44
CA GLN A 327 -19.07 1.23 6.78
C GLN A 327 -19.29 1.82 5.39
N LYS A 328 -19.01 1.06 4.35
CA LYS A 328 -19.35 1.45 2.97
C LYS A 328 -20.72 0.87 2.56
N LEU A 329 -21.28 1.35 1.44
CA LEU A 329 -22.69 1.28 0.99
C LEU A 329 -23.32 -0.02 0.39
N PRO A 330 -22.72 -1.22 0.31
CA PRO A 330 -23.32 -2.34 -0.42
C PRO A 330 -24.54 -2.89 0.28
N TYR A 331 -24.70 -2.69 1.59
CA TYR A 331 -25.79 -3.34 2.32
C TYR A 331 -27.16 -3.01 1.70
N TRP A 332 -27.38 -1.77 1.25
CA TRP A 332 -28.64 -1.37 0.63
C TRP A 332 -28.66 -1.52 -0.89
N ILE A 333 -27.51 -1.45 -1.57
CA ILE A 333 -27.44 -1.77 -3.02
C ILE A 333 -27.73 -3.24 -3.23
N ASP A 334 -27.10 -4.12 -2.47
CA ASP A 334 -27.34 -5.57 -2.48
C ASP A 334 -28.76 -5.89 -2.00
N ALA A 335 -29.29 -5.13 -1.03
CA ALA A 335 -30.68 -5.26 -0.59
C ALA A 335 -31.69 -4.99 -1.70
N LEU A 336 -31.38 -4.00 -2.54
CA LEU A 336 -32.29 -3.51 -3.55
C LEU A 336 -32.04 -4.12 -4.92
N THR A 337 -31.04 -4.96 -5.14
CA THR A 337 -30.71 -5.48 -6.48
C THR A 337 -30.90 -6.99 -6.61
N TYR A 338 -31.23 -7.47 -7.82
CA TYR A 338 -31.50 -8.89 -8.05
C TYR A 338 -30.26 -9.81 -7.98
N GLU A 339 -29.03 -9.30 -8.13
CA GLU A 339 -27.80 -10.11 -8.16
C GLU A 339 -26.62 -9.52 -7.37
N SER A 340 -25.90 -10.39 -6.64
CA SER A 340 -24.70 -10.06 -5.86
C SER A 340 -23.38 -10.13 -6.66
N ALA A 341 -23.44 -10.23 -8.00
CA ALA A 341 -22.31 -10.64 -8.85
C ALA A 341 -21.91 -9.61 -9.92
N PHE A 342 -22.36 -8.35 -9.86
CA PHE A 342 -22.04 -7.38 -10.90
C PHE A 342 -20.76 -6.60 -10.66
N THR A 343 -19.92 -6.57 -11.70
CA THR A 343 -18.69 -5.80 -11.84
C THR A 343 -18.96 -4.50 -12.63
N THR A 344 -18.68 -3.35 -12.01
CA THR A 344 -18.49 -1.99 -12.57
C THR A 344 -19.61 -1.34 -13.41
N ALA A 345 -19.77 -0.03 -13.24
CA ALA A 345 -20.46 0.85 -14.18
C ALA A 345 -19.85 0.68 -15.58
N ASN A 346 -20.63 0.18 -16.52
CA ASN A 346 -20.18 -0.06 -17.88
C ASN A 346 -20.02 1.30 -18.60
N THR A 347 -18.82 1.57 -19.13
CA THR A 347 -18.57 2.76 -19.97
C THR A 347 -19.34 2.73 -21.29
N VAL A 348 -19.95 1.58 -21.63
CA VAL A 348 -20.82 1.40 -22.78
C VAL A 348 -22.27 1.64 -22.38
N GLN A 349 -22.92 2.59 -23.05
CA GLN A 349 -24.35 2.84 -22.87
C GLN A 349 -25.18 1.55 -23.08
N HIS A 350 -25.97 1.20 -22.06
CA HIS A 350 -26.83 0.01 -22.09
C HIS A 350 -28.02 0.24 -23.02
N VAL A 351 -28.32 -0.74 -23.89
CA VAL A 351 -29.51 -0.70 -24.74
C VAL A 351 -30.59 -1.61 -24.17
N VAL A 352 -31.70 -1.02 -23.72
CA VAL A 352 -32.87 -1.76 -23.25
C VAL A 352 -33.95 -1.66 -24.32
N TYR A 353 -34.42 -2.80 -24.81
CA TYR A 353 -35.48 -2.82 -25.80
C TYR A 353 -36.84 -2.64 -25.11
N TYR A 354 -37.84 -2.13 -25.82
CA TYR A 354 -39.21 -2.14 -25.30
C TYR A 354 -40.25 -2.32 -26.40
N SER A 355 -41.44 -2.80 -26.05
CA SER A 355 -42.56 -2.88 -26.97
C SER A 355 -43.89 -2.59 -26.29
N PHE A 356 -44.79 -1.94 -27.02
CA PHE A 356 -46.21 -1.83 -26.67
C PHE A 356 -46.99 -2.95 -27.35
N ALA A 357 -46.83 -4.17 -26.85
CA ALA A 357 -47.34 -5.36 -27.51
C ALA A 357 -48.87 -5.31 -27.69
N GLN A 358 -49.31 -5.68 -28.89
CA GLN A 358 -50.74 -5.76 -29.25
C GLN A 358 -51.35 -7.12 -28.94
N ALA A 359 -50.49 -8.10 -28.65
CA ALA A 359 -50.82 -9.46 -28.28
C ALA A 359 -49.84 -9.94 -27.21
N ALA A 360 -50.23 -10.98 -26.48
CA ALA A 360 -49.44 -11.52 -25.40
C ALA A 360 -48.12 -12.15 -25.90
N ALA A 361 -47.02 -11.94 -25.18
CA ALA A 361 -45.71 -12.46 -25.56
C ALA A 361 -45.58 -13.96 -25.28
N SER A 362 -44.61 -14.64 -25.91
CA SER A 362 -44.50 -16.11 -25.84
C SER A 362 -44.14 -16.67 -24.46
N PHE A 363 -43.59 -15.82 -23.59
CA PHE A 363 -43.15 -16.14 -22.23
C PHE A 363 -44.16 -15.74 -21.15
N PHE A 364 -45.36 -15.25 -21.53
CA PHE A 364 -46.40 -14.91 -20.56
C PHE A 364 -46.93 -16.17 -19.86
N THR A 365 -47.13 -16.07 -18.55
CA THR A 365 -47.79 -17.14 -17.81
C THR A 365 -49.27 -17.22 -18.20
N THR A 366 -49.91 -18.36 -17.97
CA THR A 366 -51.36 -18.52 -18.25
C THR A 366 -52.22 -17.45 -17.57
N THR A 367 -51.80 -16.97 -16.40
CA THR A 367 -52.47 -15.89 -15.67
C THR A 367 -52.30 -14.52 -16.34
N ASP A 368 -51.14 -14.26 -16.95
CA ASP A 368 -50.87 -13.04 -17.70
C ASP A 368 -51.69 -13.01 -19.00
N LEU A 369 -51.79 -14.16 -19.68
CA LEU A 369 -52.53 -14.31 -20.94
C LEU A 369 -54.03 -13.98 -20.80
N ASP A 370 -54.65 -14.38 -19.68
CA ASP A 370 -56.09 -14.18 -19.45
C ASP A 370 -56.47 -12.72 -19.11
N GLY A 371 -55.49 -11.92 -18.66
CA GLY A 371 -55.70 -10.56 -18.17
C GLY A 371 -55.06 -9.44 -19.00
N PHE A 372 -54.16 -9.76 -19.94
CA PHE A 372 -53.38 -8.78 -20.70
C PHE A 372 -54.21 -7.94 -21.67
N HIS A 373 -53.94 -6.63 -21.66
CA HIS A 373 -54.46 -5.70 -22.64
C HIS A 373 -53.42 -4.64 -23.04
N PRO A 374 -53.44 -4.21 -24.32
CA PRO A 374 -52.50 -3.22 -24.82
C PRO A 374 -52.75 -1.83 -24.23
N PHE A 375 -51.67 -1.09 -23.99
CA PHE A 375 -51.75 0.32 -23.59
C PHE A 375 -52.44 1.20 -24.64
N ASN A 376 -53.31 2.10 -24.18
CA ASN A 376 -53.87 3.19 -24.98
C ASN A 376 -52.84 4.32 -25.18
N ALA A 377 -53.17 5.34 -25.98
CA ALA A 377 -52.25 6.41 -26.33
C ALA A 377 -51.69 7.20 -25.11
N GLU A 378 -52.52 7.43 -24.11
CA GLU A 378 -52.14 8.15 -22.88
C GLU A 378 -51.20 7.30 -22.03
N GLN A 379 -51.51 6.01 -21.86
CA GLN A 379 -50.66 5.05 -21.12
C GLN A 379 -49.28 4.91 -21.75
N LYS A 380 -49.21 4.83 -23.09
CA LYS A 380 -47.94 4.84 -23.84
C LYS A 380 -47.14 6.10 -23.57
N SER A 381 -47.81 7.25 -23.52
CA SER A 381 -47.14 8.53 -23.25
C SER A 381 -46.50 8.57 -21.86
N TYR A 382 -47.13 8.02 -20.83
CA TYR A 382 -46.53 7.91 -19.50
C TYR A 382 -45.33 6.94 -19.48
N ALA A 383 -45.46 5.76 -20.09
CA ALA A 383 -44.34 4.81 -20.21
C ALA A 383 -43.10 5.43 -20.88
N LEU A 384 -43.31 6.17 -21.98
CA LEU A 384 -42.24 6.86 -22.69
C LEU A 384 -41.59 7.95 -21.82
N GLN A 385 -42.39 8.71 -21.06
CA GLN A 385 -41.88 9.72 -20.14
C GLN A 385 -41.07 9.08 -19.00
N ALA A 386 -41.51 7.96 -18.44
CA ALA A 386 -40.80 7.26 -17.36
C ALA A 386 -39.45 6.71 -17.84
N MET A 387 -39.42 6.11 -19.04
CA MET A 387 -38.17 5.67 -19.67
C MET A 387 -37.25 6.84 -19.99
N ALA A 388 -37.77 7.96 -20.49
CA ALA A 388 -36.97 9.16 -20.75
C ALA A 388 -36.39 9.75 -19.45
N TYR A 389 -37.16 9.74 -18.36
CA TYR A 389 -36.69 10.11 -17.04
C TYR A 389 -35.58 9.18 -16.54
N ALA A 390 -35.75 7.86 -16.65
CA ALA A 390 -34.70 6.90 -16.31
C ALA A 390 -33.42 7.13 -17.14
N SER A 391 -33.52 7.32 -18.46
CA SER A 391 -32.39 7.68 -19.33
C SER A 391 -31.74 9.03 -19.00
N SER A 392 -32.43 9.92 -18.29
CA SER A 392 -31.84 11.20 -17.85
C SER A 392 -30.90 11.03 -16.66
N LEU A 393 -31.02 9.92 -15.92
CA LEU A 393 -30.25 9.61 -14.71
C LEU A 393 -29.22 8.50 -14.94
N LEU A 394 -29.55 7.55 -15.81
CA LEU A 394 -28.81 6.31 -16.05
C LEU A 394 -28.19 6.30 -17.45
N ASN A 395 -27.04 5.65 -17.62
CA ASN A 395 -26.43 5.41 -18.94
C ASN A 395 -27.18 4.31 -19.73
N VAL A 396 -28.49 4.49 -19.89
CA VAL A 396 -29.42 3.56 -20.55
C VAL A 396 -30.12 4.25 -21.71
N ARG A 397 -30.21 3.56 -22.84
CA ARG A 397 -30.99 3.96 -24.01
C ARG A 397 -32.12 2.97 -24.27
N PHE A 398 -33.35 3.46 -24.20
CA PHE A 398 -34.54 2.68 -24.55
C PHE A 398 -34.81 2.70 -26.06
N VAL A 399 -34.97 1.53 -26.66
CA VAL A 399 -35.20 1.36 -28.11
C VAL A 399 -36.46 0.55 -28.36
N GLU A 400 -37.42 1.11 -29.10
CA GLU A 400 -38.65 0.38 -29.45
C GLU A 400 -38.33 -0.78 -30.41
N THR A 401 -38.92 -1.95 -30.14
CA THR A 401 -38.85 -3.14 -30.99
C THR A 401 -40.24 -3.59 -31.40
N ALA A 402 -40.35 -4.15 -32.60
CA ALA A 402 -41.59 -4.72 -33.11
C ALA A 402 -41.94 -6.08 -32.48
N SER A 403 -40.96 -6.76 -31.85
CA SER A 403 -41.13 -8.08 -31.25
C SER A 403 -41.13 -8.01 -29.73
N ALA A 404 -42.22 -8.49 -29.12
CA ALA A 404 -42.35 -8.61 -27.67
C ALA A 404 -41.39 -9.64 -27.06
N ASP A 405 -40.84 -10.55 -27.86
CA ASP A 405 -39.90 -11.61 -27.44
C ASP A 405 -38.42 -11.22 -27.64
N THR A 406 -38.14 -9.95 -27.92
CA THR A 406 -36.74 -9.49 -28.08
C THR A 406 -36.00 -9.67 -26.74
N PRO A 407 -34.80 -10.28 -26.70
CA PRO A 407 -33.99 -10.35 -25.47
C PRO A 407 -33.77 -8.97 -24.85
N TYR A 408 -33.73 -8.90 -23.52
CA TYR A 408 -33.61 -7.63 -22.77
C TYR A 408 -34.70 -6.60 -23.10
N SER A 409 -35.90 -7.04 -23.51
CA SER A 409 -37.01 -6.14 -23.80
C SER A 409 -38.01 -6.05 -22.65
N ILE A 410 -38.58 -4.85 -22.46
CA ILE A 410 -39.71 -4.62 -21.56
C ILE A 410 -40.99 -4.58 -22.40
N VAL A 411 -41.93 -5.47 -22.07
CA VAL A 411 -43.25 -5.51 -22.70
C VAL A 411 -44.27 -4.80 -21.83
N PHE A 412 -44.78 -3.67 -22.32
CA PHE A 412 -45.73 -2.83 -21.59
C PHE A 412 -47.18 -3.24 -21.87
N GLY A 413 -47.96 -3.39 -20.80
CA GLY A 413 -49.42 -3.59 -20.89
C GLY A 413 -50.15 -3.33 -19.58
N TYR A 414 -51.47 -3.48 -19.59
CA TYR A 414 -52.27 -3.43 -18.37
C TYR A 414 -53.02 -4.75 -18.16
N ASN A 415 -53.24 -5.10 -16.90
CA ASN A 415 -53.97 -6.30 -16.52
C ASN A 415 -55.37 -5.93 -15.97
N ARG A 416 -56.44 -6.58 -16.43
CA ARG A 416 -57.83 -6.38 -15.95
C ARG A 416 -58.22 -7.18 -14.72
N GLN A 417 -57.43 -8.18 -14.35
CA GLN A 417 -57.67 -9.06 -13.20
C GLN A 417 -56.72 -8.90 -11.99
N PRO A 418 -55.89 -7.84 -11.83
CA PRO A 418 -54.87 -7.84 -10.79
C PRO A 418 -55.45 -7.54 -9.42
N THR A 419 -54.87 -8.20 -8.42
CA THR A 419 -55.07 -7.94 -7.00
C THR A 419 -54.08 -6.91 -6.44
N SER A 420 -53.10 -6.44 -7.24
CA SER A 420 -52.07 -5.45 -6.92
C SER A 420 -52.15 -4.18 -7.79
N GLY A 421 -51.34 -3.17 -7.47
CA GLY A 421 -51.21 -1.93 -8.25
C GLY A 421 -50.48 -2.13 -9.59
N GLY A 422 -49.51 -3.05 -9.63
CA GLY A 422 -48.75 -3.47 -10.82
C GLY A 422 -47.96 -4.75 -10.53
N TYR A 423 -47.24 -5.25 -11.53
CA TYR A 423 -46.15 -6.21 -11.37
C TYR A 423 -45.19 -6.13 -12.57
N ALA A 424 -43.91 -6.38 -12.30
CA ALA A 424 -42.90 -6.55 -13.32
C ALA A 424 -41.89 -7.66 -12.98
N ALA A 425 -41.24 -8.17 -14.03
CA ALA A 425 -40.10 -9.09 -13.90
C ALA A 425 -38.81 -8.38 -14.32
N SER A 426 -37.65 -8.79 -13.81
CA SER A 426 -36.36 -8.24 -14.25
C SER A 426 -36.00 -8.65 -15.69
N ILE A 427 -35.36 -7.76 -16.45
CA ILE A 427 -34.76 -8.08 -17.78
C ILE A 427 -33.40 -8.80 -17.67
N TYR A 428 -32.84 -8.90 -16.47
CA TYR A 428 -31.56 -9.57 -16.24
C TYR A 428 -31.68 -11.09 -16.52
N GLY A 429 -30.59 -11.70 -17.01
CA GLY A 429 -30.57 -13.09 -17.50
C GLY A 429 -30.87 -13.25 -19.00
N GLY A 430 -31.02 -12.15 -19.75
CA GLY A 430 -31.22 -12.20 -21.22
C GLY A 430 -32.65 -12.46 -21.66
N HIS A 431 -33.60 -12.44 -20.73
CA HIS A 431 -35.01 -12.68 -20.98
C HIS A 431 -35.78 -11.38 -21.22
N ALA A 432 -36.91 -11.48 -21.90
CA ALA A 432 -37.87 -10.38 -22.00
C ALA A 432 -38.67 -10.30 -20.69
N SER A 433 -38.88 -9.07 -20.22
CA SER A 433 -39.66 -8.72 -19.03
C SER A 433 -41.08 -8.33 -19.43
N VAL A 434 -42.02 -8.58 -18.52
CA VAL A 434 -43.34 -7.97 -18.59
C VAL A 434 -43.45 -6.87 -17.55
N LEU A 435 -44.06 -5.74 -17.93
CA LEU A 435 -44.42 -4.65 -17.03
C LEU A 435 -45.91 -4.39 -17.17
N MET A 436 -46.67 -4.78 -16.14
CA MET A 436 -48.12 -4.71 -16.13
C MET A 436 -48.63 -3.77 -15.05
N VAL A 437 -49.52 -2.86 -15.43
CA VAL A 437 -50.20 -1.97 -14.47
C VAL A 437 -51.65 -2.40 -14.26
N GLY A 438 -52.16 -2.29 -13.03
CA GLY A 438 -53.48 -2.78 -12.68
C GLY A 438 -54.66 -1.90 -13.12
N SER A 439 -55.68 -2.49 -13.75
CA SER A 439 -56.81 -1.78 -14.36
C SER A 439 -57.62 -0.88 -13.43
N THR A 440 -57.76 -1.23 -12.14
CA THR A 440 -58.53 -0.48 -11.14
C THR A 440 -57.86 0.83 -10.74
N LYS A 441 -56.58 1.01 -11.07
CA LYS A 441 -55.84 2.26 -10.89
C LYS A 441 -56.06 3.25 -12.04
N TRP A 442 -56.74 2.84 -13.13
CA TRP A 442 -56.97 3.65 -14.33
C TRP A 442 -58.40 4.21 -14.48
N THR A 443 -59.38 3.77 -13.66
CA THR A 443 -60.82 4.05 -13.91
C THR A 443 -61.37 5.33 -13.29
N GLU A 444 -60.56 6.10 -12.57
CA GLU A 444 -60.97 7.41 -12.07
C GLU A 444 -60.38 8.50 -12.96
N THR A 445 -61.26 9.33 -13.54
CA THR A 445 -60.90 10.43 -14.42
C THR A 445 -59.77 11.26 -13.80
N PRO A 446 -58.67 11.57 -14.52
CA PRO A 446 -57.49 12.21 -13.94
C PRO A 446 -57.79 13.67 -13.56
N SER A 447 -58.33 13.89 -12.37
CA SER A 447 -58.35 15.20 -11.72
C SER A 447 -57.19 15.25 -10.74
N THR A 448 -56.11 15.90 -11.18
CA THR A 448 -54.97 16.49 -10.43
C THR A 448 -54.13 15.62 -9.47
N ASP A 449 -54.62 14.49 -8.95
CA ASP A 449 -53.87 13.61 -8.03
C ASP A 449 -53.70 12.15 -8.51
N ASN A 450 -54.60 11.61 -9.35
CA ASN A 450 -54.53 10.21 -9.80
C ASN A 450 -53.40 9.91 -10.82
N GLY A 451 -52.88 10.91 -11.54
CA GLY A 451 -51.68 10.75 -12.37
C GLY A 451 -50.41 10.50 -11.56
N LYS A 452 -50.41 10.87 -10.28
CA LYS A 452 -49.25 10.78 -9.38
C LYS A 452 -49.01 9.36 -8.90
N GLU A 453 -50.08 8.70 -8.45
CA GLU A 453 -50.03 7.30 -8.03
C GLU A 453 -49.72 6.37 -9.21
N MET A 454 -50.27 6.69 -10.39
CA MET A 454 -49.96 5.96 -11.62
C MET A 454 -48.48 6.03 -12.00
N TRP A 455 -47.94 7.24 -11.97
CA TRP A 455 -46.54 7.48 -12.27
C TRP A 455 -45.61 6.78 -11.27
N ARG A 456 -45.97 6.79 -9.98
CA ARG A 456 -45.24 6.07 -8.93
C ARG A 456 -45.21 4.56 -9.20
N ILE A 457 -46.36 3.95 -9.49
CA ILE A 457 -46.43 2.52 -9.84
C ILE A 457 -45.57 2.25 -11.07
N LEU A 458 -45.67 3.09 -12.11
CA LEU A 458 -44.87 2.91 -13.32
C LEU A 458 -43.36 2.96 -13.06
N LEU A 459 -42.87 3.90 -12.23
CA LEU A 459 -41.46 3.96 -11.85
C LEU A 459 -41.03 2.76 -10.99
N HIS A 460 -41.89 2.32 -10.06
CA HIS A 460 -41.68 1.14 -9.23
C HIS A 460 -41.52 -0.12 -10.09
N GLU A 461 -42.48 -0.39 -10.98
CA GLU A 461 -42.42 -1.55 -11.86
C GLU A 461 -41.29 -1.45 -12.89
N LEU A 462 -40.99 -0.24 -13.38
CA LEU A 462 -39.81 -0.02 -14.22
C LEU A 462 -38.52 -0.31 -13.44
N GLY A 463 -38.47 0.02 -12.15
CA GLY A 463 -37.38 -0.34 -11.25
C GLY A 463 -37.17 -1.85 -11.17
N HIS A 464 -38.24 -2.62 -10.98
CA HIS A 464 -38.19 -4.08 -11.06
C HIS A 464 -37.68 -4.59 -12.41
N SER A 465 -38.21 -4.04 -13.51
CA SER A 465 -37.73 -4.38 -14.86
C SER A 465 -36.24 -4.11 -15.03
N LEU A 466 -35.73 -3.05 -14.40
CA LEU A 466 -34.33 -2.65 -14.39
C LEU A 466 -33.51 -3.28 -13.24
N GLY A 467 -34.04 -4.29 -12.55
CA GLY A 467 -33.25 -5.08 -11.61
C GLY A 467 -33.37 -4.69 -10.13
N LEU A 468 -34.30 -3.82 -9.74
CA LEU A 468 -34.55 -3.51 -8.33
C LEU A 468 -35.49 -4.52 -7.64
N LYS A 469 -35.25 -4.87 -6.38
CA LYS A 469 -36.10 -5.68 -5.48
C LYS A 469 -36.86 -4.80 -4.49
N HIS A 470 -37.86 -5.38 -3.81
CA HIS A 470 -38.37 -4.73 -2.60
C HIS A 470 -37.39 -4.89 -1.43
N PRO A 471 -37.31 -3.91 -0.50
CA PRO A 471 -36.50 -3.99 0.72
C PRO A 471 -36.80 -5.18 1.65
N PHE A 472 -37.95 -5.82 1.49
CA PHE A 472 -38.48 -6.87 2.37
C PHE A 472 -38.55 -8.26 1.70
N ASP A 473 -38.05 -8.42 0.48
CA ASP A 473 -38.19 -9.66 -0.30
C ASP A 473 -37.34 -10.84 0.23
N LEU A 474 -36.49 -10.64 1.24
CA LEU A 474 -35.73 -11.70 1.94
C LEU A 474 -35.79 -11.50 3.46
N PRO A 475 -35.95 -12.56 4.28
CA PRO A 475 -35.79 -12.48 5.73
C PRO A 475 -34.32 -12.70 6.17
N PRO A 476 -33.80 -11.89 7.12
CA PRO A 476 -34.44 -10.72 7.74
C PRO A 476 -34.58 -9.56 6.74
N ALA A 477 -35.57 -8.68 6.96
CA ALA A 477 -35.78 -7.49 6.15
C ALA A 477 -34.45 -6.75 5.95
N VAL A 478 -34.16 -6.41 4.69
CA VAL A 478 -32.79 -6.09 4.29
C VAL A 478 -32.44 -4.62 4.56
N LEU A 479 -33.45 -3.76 4.69
CA LEU A 479 -33.30 -2.37 5.17
C LEU A 479 -33.84 -2.18 6.60
N PRO A 480 -33.20 -1.32 7.42
CA PRO A 480 -33.77 -0.87 8.69
C PRO A 480 -35.15 -0.21 8.49
N ALA A 481 -36.05 -0.36 9.45
CA ALA A 481 -37.40 0.25 9.39
C ALA A 481 -37.39 1.79 9.27
N ALA A 482 -36.28 2.45 9.62
CA ALA A 482 -36.10 3.87 9.41
C ALA A 482 -35.89 4.24 7.92
N GLU A 483 -35.35 3.31 7.13
CA GLU A 483 -34.95 3.46 5.73
C GLU A 483 -35.88 2.71 4.75
N ASP A 484 -36.65 1.72 5.22
CA ASP A 484 -37.74 1.11 4.44
C ASP A 484 -38.96 2.04 4.39
N LYS A 485 -38.84 3.11 3.60
CA LYS A 485 -39.92 4.07 3.35
C LYS A 485 -39.89 4.61 1.92
N THR A 486 -41.06 5.02 1.41
CA THR A 486 -41.19 5.57 0.05
C THR A 486 -40.42 6.87 -0.18
N SER A 487 -40.02 7.58 0.87
CA SER A 487 -39.11 8.72 0.79
C SER A 487 -37.69 8.34 0.38
N VAL A 488 -37.25 7.13 0.71
CA VAL A 488 -35.89 6.61 0.57
C VAL A 488 -35.74 5.72 -0.66
N THR A 489 -36.71 4.83 -0.89
CA THR A 489 -36.82 3.94 -2.07
C THR A 489 -38.27 3.81 -2.50
N VAL A 490 -38.56 3.99 -3.80
CA VAL A 490 -39.91 3.75 -4.35
C VAL A 490 -40.29 2.28 -4.30
N MET A 491 -39.34 1.39 -4.03
CA MET A 491 -39.55 -0.05 -3.84
C MET A 491 -40.13 -0.39 -2.46
N SER A 492 -40.19 0.56 -1.52
CA SER A 492 -40.84 0.35 -0.22
C SER A 492 -42.37 0.36 -0.31
N TYR A 493 -43.03 -0.41 0.57
CA TYR A 493 -44.48 -0.37 0.77
C TYR A 493 -44.89 0.52 1.95
N THR A 494 -43.94 1.08 2.69
CA THR A 494 -44.21 1.93 3.86
C THR A 494 -44.23 3.40 3.44
N GLU A 495 -45.41 4.03 3.48
CA GLU A 495 -45.56 5.43 3.04
C GLU A 495 -45.18 6.46 4.10
N ASP A 496 -44.34 7.43 3.72
CA ASP A 496 -43.98 8.57 4.57
C ASP A 496 -43.80 9.91 3.81
N ARG A 497 -43.86 9.91 2.47
CA ARG A 497 -43.89 11.14 1.66
C ARG A 497 -45.25 11.84 1.84
N SER A 498 -45.30 12.90 2.64
CA SER A 498 -46.50 13.75 2.74
C SER A 498 -46.52 14.79 1.62
N GLY A 499 -47.51 14.73 0.72
CA GLY A 499 -47.77 15.81 -0.24
C GLY A 499 -47.50 15.44 -1.70
N SER A 500 -48.12 16.21 -2.57
CA SER A 500 -48.42 15.81 -3.94
C SER A 500 -47.29 16.04 -4.97
N ASP A 501 -46.13 16.52 -4.55
CA ASP A 501 -45.02 16.84 -5.47
C ASP A 501 -43.88 15.81 -5.39
N SER A 502 -43.89 14.94 -4.39
CA SER A 502 -42.80 14.00 -4.06
C SER A 502 -42.91 12.63 -4.74
N TYR A 503 -44.00 12.36 -5.47
CA TYR A 503 -44.29 11.03 -6.02
C TYR A 503 -43.81 10.82 -7.46
N HIS A 504 -43.04 11.78 -8.00
CA HIS A 504 -42.72 11.84 -9.42
C HIS A 504 -41.30 11.41 -9.82
N VAL A 505 -40.50 10.95 -8.87
CA VAL A 505 -39.07 10.68 -9.09
C VAL A 505 -38.65 9.42 -8.35
N TYR A 506 -37.66 8.72 -8.93
CA TYR A 506 -36.88 7.74 -8.20
C TYR A 506 -36.35 8.38 -6.91
N ALA A 507 -36.45 7.66 -5.81
CA ALA A 507 -35.91 8.10 -4.54
C ALA A 507 -34.38 7.89 -4.53
N PRO A 508 -33.65 8.52 -3.60
CA PRO A 508 -32.19 8.49 -3.58
C PRO A 508 -31.60 7.07 -3.71
N PHE A 509 -32.12 6.08 -2.97
CA PHE A 509 -31.57 4.72 -3.01
C PHE A 509 -31.84 4.03 -4.35
N ASP A 510 -32.99 4.32 -4.98
CA ASP A 510 -33.28 3.75 -6.29
C ASP A 510 -32.32 4.30 -7.34
N ILE A 511 -32.06 5.62 -7.31
CA ILE A 511 -31.11 6.27 -8.23
C ILE A 511 -29.74 5.63 -8.06
N ALA A 512 -29.25 5.53 -6.83
CA ALA A 512 -27.92 5.04 -6.57
C ALA A 512 -27.77 3.53 -6.87
N ALA A 513 -28.78 2.71 -6.58
CA ALA A 513 -28.79 1.29 -6.94
C ALA A 513 -28.86 1.10 -8.47
N LEU A 514 -29.68 1.87 -9.17
CA LEU A 514 -29.75 1.83 -10.64
C LEU A 514 -28.48 2.37 -11.29
N GLN A 515 -27.83 3.39 -10.73
CA GLN A 515 -26.53 3.89 -11.22
C GLN A 515 -25.40 2.90 -10.93
N ALA A 516 -25.48 2.11 -9.86
CA ALA A 516 -24.58 0.96 -9.67
C ALA A 516 -24.73 -0.09 -10.78
N LEU A 517 -25.97 -0.32 -11.24
CA LEU A 517 -26.26 -1.29 -12.30
C LEU A 517 -25.95 -0.80 -13.72
N TYR A 518 -26.13 0.49 -13.98
CA TYR A 518 -26.13 1.03 -15.34
C TYR A 518 -25.19 2.20 -15.57
N GLY A 519 -24.53 2.74 -14.54
CA GLY A 519 -23.75 3.98 -14.59
C GLY A 519 -24.61 5.24 -14.67
N VAL A 520 -23.98 6.39 -14.41
CA VAL A 520 -24.63 7.72 -14.51
C VAL A 520 -24.80 8.11 -15.97
N ALA A 521 -25.92 8.77 -16.28
CA ALA A 521 -26.13 9.33 -17.61
C ALA A 521 -25.07 10.39 -17.94
N PRO A 522 -24.36 10.31 -19.08
CA PRO A 522 -23.30 11.27 -19.43
C PRO A 522 -23.76 12.74 -19.53
N GLN A 523 -25.06 12.97 -19.72
CA GLN A 523 -25.64 14.32 -19.75
C GLN A 523 -26.08 14.84 -18.37
N ALA A 524 -26.10 14.01 -17.33
CA ALA A 524 -26.41 14.45 -15.99
C ALA A 524 -25.25 15.34 -15.52
N HIS A 525 -25.52 16.62 -15.24
CA HIS A 525 -24.50 17.54 -14.73
C HIS A 525 -23.21 17.66 -15.56
N ALA A 526 -23.26 17.38 -16.87
CA ALA A 526 -22.13 17.19 -17.81
C ALA A 526 -21.09 18.32 -18.01
N GLY A 527 -20.99 19.31 -17.13
CA GLY A 527 -19.88 20.25 -17.08
C GLY A 527 -19.60 20.66 -15.64
N ASP A 528 -18.48 21.35 -15.43
CA ASP A 528 -17.90 21.64 -14.11
C ASP A 528 -18.94 22.09 -13.06
N SER A 529 -19.25 21.18 -12.13
CA SER A 529 -20.26 21.32 -11.10
C SER A 529 -19.63 21.55 -9.73
N VAL A 530 -20.31 22.34 -8.88
CA VAL A 530 -19.91 22.56 -7.49
C VAL A 530 -21.04 22.15 -6.56
N TYR A 531 -20.78 21.12 -5.75
CA TYR A 531 -21.68 20.51 -4.79
C TYR A 531 -21.37 21.05 -3.39
N ALA A 532 -21.99 22.18 -3.03
CA ALA A 532 -21.84 22.77 -1.70
C ALA A 532 -22.52 21.90 -0.62
N LEU A 533 -21.77 21.59 0.44
CA LEU A 533 -22.26 20.76 1.55
C LEU A 533 -23.01 21.58 2.60
N ASP A 534 -24.09 21.00 3.13
CA ASP A 534 -24.90 21.55 4.22
C ASP A 534 -25.03 20.54 5.37
N ALA A 535 -24.53 20.89 6.55
CA ALA A 535 -24.63 20.06 7.76
C ALA A 535 -26.09 19.75 8.16
N GLY A 536 -27.06 20.55 7.70
CA GLY A 536 -28.49 20.38 7.95
C GLY A 536 -29.19 19.37 7.04
N ALA A 537 -28.52 18.85 6.00
CA ALA A 537 -29.12 17.96 5.01
C ALA A 537 -28.20 16.78 4.65
N SER A 538 -28.76 15.71 4.11
CA SER A 538 -27.99 14.65 3.46
C SER A 538 -27.77 15.01 1.98
N SER A 539 -26.60 14.71 1.44
CA SER A 539 -26.27 14.90 0.02
C SER A 539 -26.01 13.56 -0.65
N MET A 540 -26.69 13.31 -1.77
CA MET A 540 -26.40 12.19 -2.65
C MET A 540 -26.05 12.79 -4.01
N ILE A 541 -24.81 12.60 -4.42
CA ILE A 541 -24.18 13.30 -5.54
C ILE A 541 -24.01 12.31 -6.67
N TRP A 542 -24.32 12.73 -7.89
CA TRP A 542 -23.96 12.00 -9.10
C TRP A 542 -23.68 13.00 -10.23
N ASP A 543 -22.68 12.68 -11.02
CA ASP A 543 -22.25 13.52 -12.14
C ASP A 543 -21.91 12.63 -13.35
N GLY A 544 -22.27 13.10 -14.54
CA GLY A 544 -22.04 12.44 -15.82
C GLY A 544 -20.78 12.94 -16.53
N GLY A 545 -20.11 13.97 -16.00
CA GLY A 545 -18.77 14.39 -16.38
C GLY A 545 -18.55 15.89 -16.24
N GLY A 546 -17.28 16.28 -16.18
CA GLY A 546 -16.89 17.66 -15.90
C GLY A 546 -15.57 17.64 -15.15
N SER A 547 -15.16 18.79 -14.62
CA SER A 547 -14.27 18.81 -13.45
C SER A 547 -15.05 19.32 -12.25
N ASP A 548 -15.39 18.41 -11.35
CA ASP A 548 -16.43 18.60 -10.36
C ASP A 548 -15.84 18.74 -8.95
N THR A 549 -16.51 19.53 -8.12
CA THR A 549 -16.03 19.88 -6.78
C THR A 549 -17.09 19.60 -5.72
N ILE A 550 -16.72 18.87 -4.67
CA ILE A 550 -17.48 18.84 -3.42
C ILE A 550 -16.91 19.90 -2.49
N ASP A 551 -17.75 20.88 -2.13
CA ASP A 551 -17.32 22.09 -1.43
C ASP A 551 -17.87 22.13 0.01
N GLY A 552 -16.99 21.81 0.97
CA GLY A 552 -17.21 21.90 2.40
C GLY A 552 -16.76 23.23 3.03
N SER A 553 -16.34 24.23 2.24
CA SER A 553 -15.70 25.46 2.75
C SER A 553 -16.55 26.29 3.73
N ALA A 554 -17.87 26.13 3.71
CA ALA A 554 -18.79 26.79 4.63
C ALA A 554 -18.95 26.05 5.99
N LEU A 555 -18.42 24.85 6.12
CA LEU A 555 -18.58 23.99 7.29
C LEU A 555 -17.73 24.47 8.46
N LYS A 556 -18.23 24.23 9.68
CA LYS A 556 -17.49 24.47 10.94
C LYS A 556 -17.23 23.18 11.71
N GLN A 557 -17.81 22.09 11.22
CA GLN A 557 -17.70 20.76 11.77
C GLN A 557 -16.67 20.00 10.95
N ASP A 558 -16.01 19.05 11.59
CA ASP A 558 -15.11 18.10 10.93
C ASP A 558 -15.84 17.40 9.78
N LEU A 559 -15.22 17.34 8.61
CA LEU A 559 -15.71 16.66 7.43
C LEU A 559 -14.87 15.42 7.16
N THR A 560 -15.49 14.26 7.11
CA THR A 560 -14.89 13.07 6.47
C THR A 560 -15.45 12.96 5.06
N LEU A 561 -14.60 13.18 4.05
CA LEU A 561 -14.95 13.14 2.65
C LEU A 561 -14.12 12.11 1.89
N TYR A 562 -14.81 11.24 1.17
CA TYR A 562 -14.25 10.37 0.15
C TYR A 562 -14.78 10.83 -1.21
N LEU A 563 -13.89 11.08 -2.17
CA LEU A 563 -14.25 11.42 -3.55
C LEU A 563 -14.58 10.19 -4.39
N GLU A 564 -14.19 9.01 -3.92
CA GLU A 564 -14.53 7.76 -4.58
C GLU A 564 -16.03 7.44 -4.48
N ALA A 565 -16.63 7.06 -5.61
CA ALA A 565 -18.01 6.64 -5.66
C ALA A 565 -18.29 5.41 -4.78
N GLY A 566 -19.47 5.37 -4.15
CA GLY A 566 -19.88 4.26 -3.29
C GLY A 566 -19.39 4.33 -1.84
N TYR A 567 -18.68 5.41 -1.48
CA TYR A 567 -18.23 5.66 -0.11
C TYR A 567 -19.20 6.54 0.68
N TRP A 568 -19.21 6.33 2.00
CA TRP A 568 -20.06 7.08 2.92
C TRP A 568 -19.22 8.14 3.63
N SER A 569 -19.37 9.37 3.15
CA SER A 569 -18.80 10.61 3.70
C SER A 569 -19.76 11.23 4.73
N HIS A 570 -19.24 12.01 5.68
CA HIS A 570 -20.10 12.65 6.69
C HIS A 570 -19.51 13.93 7.26
N ILE A 571 -20.41 14.83 7.64
CA ILE A 571 -20.16 16.08 8.35
C ILE A 571 -20.41 15.82 9.83
N GLY A 572 -19.41 16.05 10.67
CA GLY A 572 -19.41 15.71 12.08
C GLY A 572 -19.37 14.20 12.27
N ALA A 573 -20.32 13.67 13.04
CA ALA A 573 -20.40 12.24 13.31
C ALA A 573 -21.18 11.48 12.23
N LYS A 574 -20.71 10.27 11.91
CA LYS A 574 -21.46 9.32 11.10
C LYS A 574 -22.79 8.96 11.79
N ALA A 575 -23.88 8.99 11.02
CA ALA A 575 -25.20 8.60 11.51
C ALA A 575 -25.46 7.10 11.30
N ALA A 576 -26.51 6.59 11.95
CA ALA A 576 -26.98 5.21 11.74
C ALA A 576 -27.65 5.00 10.37
N THR A 577 -28.04 6.08 9.69
CA THR A 577 -28.74 6.07 8.41
C THR A 577 -28.15 7.11 7.48
N ILE A 578 -27.96 6.78 6.21
CA ILE A 578 -27.42 7.68 5.17
C ILE A 578 -28.33 8.87 4.85
N THR A 579 -29.62 8.79 5.20
CA THR A 579 -30.59 9.88 5.00
C THR A 579 -30.63 10.88 6.15
N ALA A 580 -29.81 10.67 7.19
CA ALA A 580 -29.69 11.63 8.27
C ALA A 580 -28.98 12.91 7.81
N PRO A 581 -29.21 14.06 8.47
CA PRO A 581 -28.45 15.29 8.21
C PRO A 581 -26.93 15.07 8.29
N GLY A 582 -26.19 15.74 7.40
CA GLY A 582 -24.74 15.70 7.36
C GLY A 582 -24.16 14.44 6.74
N GLN A 583 -24.95 13.53 6.16
CA GLN A 583 -24.42 12.36 5.44
C GLN A 583 -24.24 12.69 3.95
N VAL A 584 -23.13 12.26 3.36
CA VAL A 584 -22.76 12.57 1.97
C VAL A 584 -22.36 11.30 1.25
N THR A 585 -22.86 11.09 0.03
CA THR A 585 -22.44 9.99 -0.83
C THR A 585 -22.29 10.41 -2.27
N ILE A 586 -21.41 9.72 -2.98
CA ILE A 586 -21.21 9.82 -4.41
C ILE A 586 -21.71 8.51 -5.02
N ASN A 587 -22.58 8.59 -6.02
CA ASN A 587 -23.15 7.42 -6.66
C ASN A 587 -22.19 6.83 -7.69
N PHE A 588 -22.28 5.51 -7.88
CA PHE A 588 -21.46 4.77 -8.84
C PHE A 588 -21.57 5.33 -10.26
N GLY A 589 -20.42 5.42 -10.93
CA GLY A 589 -20.30 5.97 -12.27
C GLY A 589 -20.20 7.50 -12.32
N SER A 590 -20.00 8.15 -11.17
CA SER A 590 -19.62 9.56 -11.10
C SER A 590 -18.13 9.64 -10.81
N ASP A 591 -17.45 10.51 -11.55
CA ASP A 591 -16.06 10.87 -11.35
C ASP A 591 -16.03 12.26 -10.73
N ILE A 592 -15.38 12.43 -9.57
CA ILE A 592 -15.31 13.71 -8.86
C ILE A 592 -13.85 14.02 -8.59
N GLU A 593 -13.35 15.15 -9.10
CA GLU A 593 -11.92 15.47 -9.08
C GLU A 593 -11.52 16.30 -7.87
N ASN A 594 -12.43 17.08 -7.27
CA ASN A 594 -12.04 18.07 -6.27
C ASN A 594 -12.86 17.93 -4.97
N GLY A 595 -12.18 18.10 -3.83
CA GLY A 595 -12.78 18.01 -2.50
C GLY A 595 -12.21 19.06 -1.55
N PHE A 596 -13.06 19.96 -1.04
CA PHE A 596 -12.64 21.03 -0.14
C PHE A 596 -13.26 20.87 1.26
N GLY A 597 -12.42 20.94 2.28
CA GLY A 597 -12.76 21.04 3.70
C GLY A 597 -13.26 22.43 4.08
N GLY A 598 -13.52 22.61 5.37
CA GLY A 598 -14.05 23.80 6.01
C GLY A 598 -13.15 24.30 7.14
N ALA A 599 -13.74 24.67 8.28
CA ALA A 599 -13.03 25.16 9.46
C ALA A 599 -12.84 24.09 10.56
N GLY A 600 -13.22 22.84 10.29
CA GLY A 600 -13.10 21.69 11.19
C GLY A 600 -11.78 20.96 10.99
N ASN A 601 -11.53 19.88 11.72
CA ASN A 601 -10.39 19.01 11.45
C ASN A 601 -10.82 17.92 10.47
N ASP A 602 -10.58 18.16 9.20
CA ASP A 602 -11.17 17.41 8.11
C ASP A 602 -10.30 16.22 7.70
N ARG A 603 -10.94 15.23 7.10
CA ARG A 603 -10.32 14.05 6.50
C ARG A 603 -10.79 13.93 5.07
N LEU A 604 -9.92 14.25 4.11
CA LEU A 604 -10.25 14.26 2.70
C LEU A 604 -9.45 13.17 1.99
N THR A 605 -10.14 12.28 1.30
CA THR A 605 -9.53 11.19 0.53
C THR A 605 -10.00 11.28 -0.91
N GLY A 606 -9.05 11.35 -1.84
CA GLY A 606 -9.30 11.36 -3.28
C GLY A 606 -9.64 9.99 -3.84
N ASN A 607 -9.37 9.81 -5.13
CA ASN A 607 -9.67 8.62 -5.93
C ASN A 607 -8.52 8.36 -6.93
N ALA A 608 -8.81 7.75 -8.09
CA ALA A 608 -7.78 7.41 -9.10
C ALA A 608 -7.40 8.58 -10.02
N LEU A 609 -8.13 9.69 -9.92
CA LEU A 609 -8.02 10.84 -10.82
C LEU A 609 -7.01 11.83 -10.24
N ASP A 610 -6.47 12.70 -11.09
CA ASP A 610 -5.71 13.87 -10.63
C ASP A 610 -6.62 14.79 -9.79
N ASN A 611 -6.53 14.70 -8.47
CA ASN A 611 -7.42 15.37 -7.56
C ASN A 611 -6.89 16.73 -7.09
N ARG A 612 -7.82 17.60 -6.68
CA ARG A 612 -7.51 18.79 -5.90
C ARG A 612 -8.19 18.73 -4.55
N LEU A 613 -7.37 18.59 -3.51
CA LEU A 613 -7.83 18.53 -2.12
C LEU A 613 -7.37 19.77 -1.36
N ALA A 614 -8.26 20.38 -0.58
CA ALA A 614 -7.91 21.54 0.25
C ALA A 614 -8.53 21.42 1.64
N GLY A 615 -7.71 21.35 2.70
CA GLY A 615 -8.18 21.25 4.09
C GLY A 615 -8.83 22.54 4.61
N ALA A 616 -8.24 23.67 4.24
CA ALA A 616 -8.67 25.04 4.56
C ALA A 616 -8.27 25.51 5.96
N ALA A 617 -9.04 25.28 7.01
CA ALA A 617 -8.63 25.66 8.36
C ALA A 617 -8.95 24.54 9.35
N GLY A 618 -8.01 24.20 10.21
CA GLY A 618 -8.11 23.00 11.03
C GLY A 618 -6.82 22.20 10.95
N ASN A 619 -6.77 21.08 11.65
CA ASN A 619 -5.67 20.12 11.53
C ASN A 619 -6.14 18.97 10.65
N ASP A 620 -5.91 19.10 9.35
CA ASP A 620 -6.54 18.27 8.34
C ASP A 620 -5.67 17.08 7.95
N VAL A 621 -6.32 16.01 7.48
CA VAL A 621 -5.65 14.83 6.91
C VAL A 621 -6.11 14.65 5.47
N LEU A 622 -5.18 14.77 4.53
CA LEU A 622 -5.42 14.63 3.10
C LEU A 622 -4.72 13.38 2.57
N THR A 623 -5.42 12.62 1.74
CA THR A 623 -4.89 11.46 1.00
C THR A 623 -5.28 11.62 -0.45
N GLY A 624 -4.29 11.76 -1.33
CA GLY A 624 -4.50 11.95 -2.77
C GLY A 624 -5.16 10.72 -3.40
N GLY A 625 -4.51 9.56 -3.25
CA GLY A 625 -4.89 8.35 -3.97
C GLY A 625 -3.92 8.13 -5.12
N ALA A 626 -4.40 7.51 -6.20
CA ALA A 626 -3.62 7.40 -7.43
C ALA A 626 -3.79 8.66 -8.29
N GLY A 627 -2.84 8.91 -9.19
CA GLY A 627 -2.87 10.10 -10.06
C GLY A 627 -1.86 11.16 -9.62
N ASN A 628 -1.99 12.38 -10.16
CA ASN A 628 -1.10 13.50 -9.83
C ASN A 628 -1.88 14.55 -9.05
N ASP A 629 -1.82 14.47 -7.73
CA ASP A 629 -2.72 15.25 -6.90
C ASP A 629 -2.15 16.61 -6.51
N ARG A 630 -3.06 17.53 -6.21
CA ARG A 630 -2.74 18.82 -5.60
C ARG A 630 -3.41 18.90 -4.25
N MET A 631 -2.61 18.82 -3.19
CA MET A 631 -3.11 18.87 -1.82
C MET A 631 -2.63 20.14 -1.12
N ASP A 632 -3.58 20.91 -0.61
CA ASP A 632 -3.33 22.15 0.14
C ASP A 632 -3.83 21.97 1.58
N GLY A 633 -2.92 22.03 2.56
CA GLY A 633 -3.30 21.89 3.97
C GLY A 633 -4.21 23.03 4.42
N GLY A 634 -3.82 24.26 4.09
CA GLY A 634 -4.43 25.47 4.60
C GLY A 634 -3.80 25.93 5.92
N ALA A 635 -4.64 26.25 6.91
CA ALA A 635 -4.24 26.83 8.17
C ALA A 635 -4.44 25.83 9.32
N GLY A 636 -3.33 25.35 9.87
CA GLY A 636 -3.31 24.52 11.06
C GLY A 636 -2.13 23.57 10.98
N LEU A 637 -2.29 22.36 11.52
CA LEU A 637 -1.27 21.32 11.45
C LEU A 637 -1.76 20.16 10.57
N ASP A 638 -1.44 20.26 9.30
CA ASP A 638 -2.01 19.42 8.26
C ASP A 638 -1.10 18.24 7.92
N THR A 639 -1.70 17.14 7.49
CA THR A 639 -1.01 15.88 7.20
C THR A 639 -1.42 15.34 5.84
N ALA A 640 -0.48 15.23 4.91
CA ALA A 640 -0.64 14.39 3.74
C ALA A 640 -0.31 12.95 4.11
N SER A 641 -1.16 11.98 3.77
CA SER A 641 -1.00 10.57 4.15
C SER A 641 -0.86 9.68 2.93
N TYR A 642 0.18 8.85 2.96
CA TYR A 642 0.61 7.91 1.92
C TYR A 642 0.64 6.49 2.47
N ALA A 643 0.30 5.52 1.62
CA ALA A 643 0.19 4.11 2.03
C ALA A 643 1.53 3.38 2.03
N GLY A 644 2.47 3.75 1.16
CA GLY A 644 3.77 3.10 1.06
C GLY A 644 4.77 3.53 2.15
N ALA A 645 5.89 2.80 2.24
CA ALA A 645 7.01 3.18 3.11
C ALA A 645 7.75 4.40 2.55
N ARG A 646 8.35 5.22 3.42
CA ARG A 646 9.04 6.47 3.02
C ARG A 646 10.11 6.25 1.94
N ALA A 647 10.80 5.10 1.95
CA ALA A 647 11.84 4.76 0.98
C ALA A 647 11.31 4.66 -0.46
N GLY A 648 10.03 4.32 -0.63
CA GLY A 648 9.33 4.24 -1.92
C GLY A 648 9.11 5.60 -2.60
N TYR A 649 9.24 6.70 -1.87
CA TYR A 649 8.93 8.04 -2.40
C TYR A 649 10.18 8.91 -2.57
N THR A 650 10.17 9.73 -3.61
CA THR A 650 11.08 10.86 -3.76
C THR A 650 10.39 12.14 -3.29
N LEU A 651 11.14 13.01 -2.61
CA LEU A 651 10.65 14.27 -2.08
C LEU A 651 11.53 15.39 -2.63
N GLN A 652 10.92 16.41 -3.24
CA GLN A 652 11.62 17.56 -3.79
C GLN A 652 10.90 18.87 -3.48
N ARG A 653 11.63 19.90 -3.07
CA ARG A 653 11.08 21.26 -2.97
C ARG A 653 11.10 21.93 -4.33
N GLN A 654 9.93 22.32 -4.84
CA GLN A 654 9.81 23.08 -6.09
C GLN A 654 8.91 24.31 -5.88
N ASN A 655 9.47 25.50 -6.08
CA ASN A 655 8.74 26.78 -5.97
C ASN A 655 7.98 27.00 -4.65
N GLY A 656 8.47 26.44 -3.54
CA GLY A 656 7.83 26.54 -2.22
C GLY A 656 6.82 25.44 -1.91
N ALA A 657 6.41 24.64 -2.90
CA ALA A 657 5.66 23.42 -2.71
C ALA A 657 6.60 22.21 -2.50
N VAL A 658 6.07 21.16 -1.90
CA VAL A 658 6.71 19.85 -1.81
C VAL A 658 6.13 19.00 -2.93
N VAL A 659 7.00 18.46 -3.78
CA VAL A 659 6.63 17.50 -4.83
C VAL A 659 7.03 16.12 -4.34
N LEU A 660 6.05 15.25 -4.20
CA LEU A 660 6.26 13.84 -3.88
C LEU A 660 6.08 13.02 -5.16
N SER A 661 6.96 12.05 -5.41
CA SER A 661 6.80 11.13 -6.54
C SER A 661 7.10 9.72 -6.07
N ASP A 662 6.13 8.85 -6.28
CA ASP A 662 6.25 7.42 -6.04
C ASP A 662 7.23 6.80 -7.05
N LYS A 663 8.12 5.95 -6.58
CA LYS A 663 9.12 5.26 -7.43
C LYS A 663 8.57 3.99 -8.07
N THR A 664 7.56 3.37 -7.46
CA THR A 664 7.15 2.00 -7.78
C THR A 664 5.63 1.79 -7.76
N GLY A 665 4.85 2.67 -7.13
CA GLY A 665 3.40 2.54 -7.00
C GLY A 665 2.57 3.50 -7.87
N ALA A 666 1.25 3.50 -7.61
CA ALA A 666 0.22 4.16 -8.42
C ALA A 666 -0.05 5.63 -8.04
N ASP A 667 0.52 6.11 -6.93
CA ASP A 667 0.31 7.46 -6.36
C ASP A 667 0.87 8.60 -7.22
N GLY A 668 1.45 8.30 -8.39
CA GLY A 668 1.91 9.28 -9.37
C GLY A 668 2.85 10.37 -8.81
N VAL A 669 2.58 11.64 -9.17
CA VAL A 669 3.37 12.81 -8.78
C VAL A 669 2.49 13.87 -8.14
N ASP A 670 2.60 13.97 -6.82
CA ASP A 670 1.82 14.89 -6.01
C ASP A 670 2.51 16.22 -5.77
N THR A 671 1.71 17.27 -5.70
CA THR A 671 2.12 18.61 -5.30
C THR A 671 1.41 19.03 -4.02
N LEU A 672 2.20 19.24 -2.97
CA LEU A 672 1.75 19.58 -1.63
C LEU A 672 2.07 21.04 -1.31
N SER A 673 1.07 21.81 -0.94
CA SER A 673 1.21 23.17 -0.42
C SER A 673 0.75 23.24 1.04
N THR A 674 1.48 24.07 1.81
CA THR A 674 1.23 24.33 3.24
C THR A 674 1.03 23.09 4.11
N MET A 675 1.60 21.94 3.70
CA MET A 675 1.54 20.71 4.49
C MET A 675 2.67 20.69 5.52
N GLU A 676 2.33 20.50 6.79
CA GLU A 676 3.32 20.39 7.87
C GLU A 676 3.82 18.96 8.05
N ARG A 677 3.05 17.94 7.64
CA ARG A 677 3.39 16.53 7.86
C ARG A 677 3.09 15.65 6.67
N LEU A 678 3.94 14.64 6.51
CA LEU A 678 3.73 13.49 5.65
C LEU A 678 3.67 12.25 6.52
N LYS A 679 2.67 11.41 6.31
CA LYS A 679 2.53 10.11 6.96
C LYS A 679 2.80 9.02 5.93
N PHE A 680 3.71 8.10 6.25
CA PHE A 680 3.98 6.87 5.51
C PHE A 680 3.62 5.66 6.38
N SER A 681 3.65 4.44 5.83
CA SER A 681 3.35 3.23 6.61
C SER A 681 4.35 2.95 7.73
N ASP A 682 5.63 3.32 7.52
CA ASP A 682 6.75 3.03 8.41
C ASP A 682 7.15 4.24 9.28
N THR A 683 6.83 5.47 8.88
CA THR A 683 7.31 6.67 9.55
C THR A 683 6.45 7.92 9.30
N MET A 684 6.63 8.93 10.15
CA MET A 684 6.13 10.28 9.89
C MET A 684 7.30 11.17 9.49
N VAL A 685 7.08 12.03 8.50
CA VAL A 685 8.03 13.09 8.13
C VAL A 685 7.39 14.43 8.42
N ALA A 686 7.98 15.22 9.32
CA ALA A 686 7.55 16.59 9.51
C ALA A 686 8.32 17.52 8.55
N LEU A 687 7.57 18.42 7.92
CA LEU A 687 8.02 19.38 6.94
C LEU A 687 8.24 20.76 7.60
N ASP A 688 9.17 21.53 7.06
CA ASP A 688 9.38 22.92 7.47
C ASP A 688 8.81 23.86 6.43
N VAL A 689 7.58 24.31 6.65
CA VAL A 689 6.83 25.17 5.71
C VAL A 689 6.99 26.67 6.01
N GLY A 690 7.95 27.07 6.83
CA GLY A 690 8.23 28.47 7.17
C GLY A 690 7.60 28.92 8.49
N ALA A 691 7.46 30.23 8.70
CA ALA A 691 7.11 30.82 9.99
C ALA A 691 5.67 30.51 10.42
N GLY A 692 5.54 29.74 11.50
CA GLY A 692 4.27 29.28 12.09
C GLY A 692 4.55 28.15 13.11
N GLU A 693 3.59 27.87 14.00
CA GLU A 693 3.69 26.86 15.06
C GLU A 693 3.67 25.42 14.50
N THR A 694 4.70 25.02 13.75
CA THR A 694 4.77 23.75 12.99
C THR A 694 5.75 22.74 13.61
N GLY A 695 5.73 21.50 13.10
CA GLY A 695 6.73 20.47 13.43
C GLY A 695 8.18 20.96 13.23
N GLY A 696 8.43 21.81 12.22
CA GLY A 696 9.75 22.43 12.01
C GLY A 696 10.21 23.30 13.18
N LEU A 697 9.31 24.04 13.83
CA LEU A 697 9.64 24.83 15.02
C LEU A 697 9.86 23.92 16.25
N VAL A 698 9.10 22.83 16.39
CA VAL A 698 9.33 21.82 17.45
C VAL A 698 10.69 21.14 17.28
N TYR A 699 11.09 20.80 16.04
CA TYR A 699 12.42 20.26 15.74
C TYR A 699 13.53 21.24 16.08
N ARG A 700 13.41 22.49 15.61
CA ARG A 700 14.39 23.54 15.92
C ARG A 700 14.47 23.79 17.42
N LEU A 701 13.34 23.75 18.13
CA LEU A 701 13.28 23.86 19.59
C LEU A 701 13.99 22.67 20.25
N TYR A 702 13.71 21.43 19.83
CA TYR A 702 14.30 20.20 20.37
C TYR A 702 15.82 20.14 20.15
N GLN A 703 16.28 20.51 18.96
CA GLN A 703 17.72 20.61 18.69
C GLN A 703 18.35 21.75 19.50
N ALA A 704 17.65 22.89 19.61
CA ALA A 704 18.12 24.01 20.42
C ALA A 704 18.25 23.64 21.91
N ALA A 705 17.36 22.78 22.33
CA ALA A 705 17.23 22.24 23.67
C ALA A 705 18.32 21.22 24.03
N PHE A 706 18.52 20.22 23.16
CA PHE A 706 19.21 18.99 23.51
C PHE A 706 20.49 18.73 22.73
N ASP A 707 20.86 19.53 21.72
CA ASP A 707 22.17 19.44 21.04
C ASP A 707 22.55 18.00 20.73
N ARG A 708 21.58 17.30 20.13
CA ARG A 708 21.68 15.95 19.61
C ARG A 708 20.75 15.87 18.43
N GLN A 709 21.10 15.02 17.45
CA GLN A 709 20.09 14.58 16.51
C GLN A 709 18.95 13.96 17.32
N PRO A 710 17.70 14.37 17.08
CA PRO A 710 16.57 13.86 17.85
C PRO A 710 16.54 12.34 17.79
N ASP A 711 16.37 11.69 18.95
CA ASP A 711 15.92 10.31 18.93
C ASP A 711 14.47 10.30 18.39
N LEU A 712 14.17 9.33 17.52
CA LEU A 712 12.88 9.27 16.82
C LEU A 712 11.69 9.34 17.80
N VAL A 713 11.87 8.80 19.01
CA VAL A 713 10.89 8.73 20.09
C VAL A 713 10.70 10.07 20.84
N GLY A 714 11.78 10.75 21.23
CA GLY A 714 11.70 11.96 22.04
C GLY A 714 11.21 13.16 21.24
N LEU A 715 11.56 13.26 19.96
CA LEU A 715 10.99 14.28 19.08
C LEU A 715 9.50 14.04 18.84
N GLY A 716 9.10 12.77 18.64
CA GLY A 716 7.70 12.38 18.50
C GLY A 716 6.84 12.77 19.70
N TYR A 717 7.38 12.72 20.92
CA TYR A 717 6.69 13.15 22.13
C TYR A 717 6.33 14.65 22.11
N TRP A 718 7.27 15.51 21.73
CA TRP A 718 7.03 16.96 21.72
C TRP A 718 6.13 17.40 20.57
N ILE A 719 6.21 16.71 19.42
CA ILE A 719 5.28 16.91 18.32
C ILE A 719 3.87 16.49 18.76
N ALA A 720 3.71 15.34 19.43
CA ALA A 720 2.43 14.90 19.97
C ALA A 720 1.82 15.88 20.99
N MET A 721 2.64 16.60 21.77
CA MET A 721 2.14 17.67 22.64
C MET A 721 1.59 18.87 21.87
N ALA A 722 2.24 19.25 20.77
CA ALA A 722 1.73 20.29 19.87
C ALA A 722 0.41 19.82 19.21
N ASP A 723 0.34 18.56 18.79
CA ASP A 723 -0.86 17.94 18.22
C ASP A 723 -2.07 18.00 19.18
N GLN A 724 -1.82 17.92 20.49
CA GLN A 724 -2.84 18.04 21.54
C GLN A 724 -3.23 19.50 21.86
N GLY A 725 -2.74 20.47 21.08
CA GLY A 725 -3.06 21.90 21.22
C GLY A 725 -2.25 22.62 22.29
N LEU A 726 -1.13 22.05 22.76
CA LEU A 726 -0.24 22.78 23.65
C LEU A 726 0.54 23.82 22.86
N ALA A 727 0.28 25.10 23.15
CA ALA A 727 1.02 26.20 22.52
C ALA A 727 2.54 26.04 22.71
N MET A 728 3.32 26.52 21.74
CA MET A 728 4.79 26.39 21.73
C MET A 728 5.46 26.92 23.01
N ARG A 729 4.87 27.95 23.63
CA ARG A 729 5.32 28.47 24.93
C ARG A 729 5.14 27.48 26.08
N GLY A 730 4.06 26.68 26.06
CA GLY A 730 3.84 25.58 26.98
C GLY A 730 4.84 24.45 26.78
N ILE A 731 5.14 24.10 25.54
CA ILE A 731 6.18 23.12 25.18
C ILE A 731 7.54 23.58 25.70
N ALA A 732 7.93 24.83 25.40
CA ALA A 732 9.19 25.42 25.90
C ALA A 732 9.26 25.44 27.44
N SER A 733 8.14 25.73 28.11
CA SER A 733 8.06 25.70 29.59
C SER A 733 8.25 24.28 30.15
N SER A 734 7.59 23.27 29.57
CA SER A 734 7.73 21.88 29.97
C SER A 734 9.16 21.38 29.74
N PHE A 735 9.77 21.79 28.64
CA PHE A 735 11.16 21.49 28.33
C PHE A 735 12.12 22.07 29.39
N ILE A 736 12.03 23.36 29.69
CA ILE A 736 12.86 24.01 30.73
C ILE A 736 12.63 23.38 32.12
N GLY A 737 11.41 22.90 32.37
CA GLY A 737 11.06 22.20 33.62
C GLY A 737 11.50 20.73 33.69
N SER A 738 12.04 20.16 32.61
CA SER A 738 12.39 18.74 32.55
C SER A 738 13.65 18.39 33.37
N GLN A 739 13.72 17.14 33.83
CA GLN A 739 14.91 16.61 34.51
C GLN A 739 16.11 16.62 33.57
N GLU A 740 15.91 16.27 32.30
CA GLU A 740 16.96 16.25 31.27
C GLU A 740 17.57 17.66 31.04
N PHE A 741 16.73 18.70 31.01
CA PHE A 741 17.21 20.09 30.97
C PHE A 741 18.01 20.45 32.22
N THR A 742 17.53 20.04 33.40
CA THR A 742 18.22 20.30 34.67
C THR A 742 19.57 19.59 34.75
N ASP A 743 19.67 18.36 34.24
CA ASP A 743 20.90 17.56 34.24
C ASP A 743 21.94 18.15 33.29
N ARG A 744 21.51 18.67 32.13
CA ARG A 744 22.41 19.25 31.12
C ARG A 744 22.87 20.67 31.45
N TYR A 745 21.94 21.53 31.85
CA TYR A 745 22.19 22.96 32.04
C TYR A 745 22.45 23.32 33.52
N GLY A 746 22.06 22.45 34.46
CA GLY A 746 22.21 22.64 35.90
C GLY A 746 21.05 23.40 36.54
N ALA A 747 20.73 23.09 37.81
CA ALA A 747 19.58 23.64 38.53
C ALA A 747 19.58 25.17 38.77
N LYS A 748 20.68 25.88 38.44
CA LYS A 748 20.84 27.34 38.61
C LYS A 748 21.72 27.97 37.53
N LEU A 749 21.19 28.14 36.32
CA LEU A 749 21.86 28.94 35.28
C LEU A 749 21.70 30.45 35.52
N SER A 750 22.77 31.22 35.29
CA SER A 750 22.65 32.66 35.03
C SER A 750 22.11 32.90 33.62
N ASN A 751 21.64 34.11 33.33
CA ASN A 751 21.17 34.47 31.99
C ASN A 751 22.31 34.40 30.96
N GLU A 752 23.51 34.82 31.35
CA GLU A 752 24.71 34.75 30.54
C GLU A 752 25.12 33.30 30.22
N THR A 753 25.06 32.39 31.20
CA THR A 753 25.37 30.97 30.97
C THR A 753 24.30 30.30 30.10
N PHE A 754 23.01 30.63 30.30
CA PHE A 754 21.92 30.12 29.47
C PHE A 754 22.12 30.49 27.99
N VAL A 755 22.35 31.77 27.68
CA VAL A 755 22.58 32.22 26.29
C VAL A 755 23.87 31.64 25.71
N ALA A 756 24.96 31.59 26.48
CA ALA A 756 26.22 31.02 25.99
C ALA A 756 26.07 29.54 25.62
N GLN A 757 25.29 28.79 26.40
CA GLN A 757 25.01 27.38 26.12
C GLN A 757 24.14 27.21 24.88
N LEU A 758 23.17 28.09 24.59
CA LEU A 758 22.43 28.04 23.31
C LEU A 758 23.37 28.17 22.11
N TYR A 759 24.35 29.09 22.13
CA TYR A 759 25.29 29.18 21.01
C TYR A 759 26.20 27.94 20.88
N GLN A 760 26.72 27.43 22.00
CA GLN A 760 27.63 26.28 22.00
C GLN A 760 26.94 24.98 21.59
N ASN A 761 25.73 24.76 22.10
CA ASN A 761 25.00 23.52 21.94
C ASN A 761 24.19 23.53 20.63
N VAL A 762 23.67 24.68 20.20
CA VAL A 762 22.75 24.71 19.04
C VAL A 762 23.46 25.04 17.74
N LEU A 763 24.35 26.03 17.77
CA LEU A 763 25.08 26.46 16.57
C LEU A 763 26.46 25.82 16.46
N HIS A 764 26.84 24.97 17.43
CA HIS A 764 28.16 24.35 17.56
C HIS A 764 29.32 25.34 17.38
N ARG A 765 29.14 26.59 17.82
CA ARG A 765 30.11 27.68 17.66
C ARG A 765 30.15 28.60 18.89
N PRO A 766 31.27 29.31 19.13
CA PRO A 766 31.30 30.37 20.13
C PRO A 766 30.27 31.45 19.81
N TYR A 767 29.68 32.06 20.84
CA TYR A 767 28.74 33.16 20.62
C TYR A 767 29.42 34.35 19.96
N GLU A 768 28.74 34.97 18.99
CA GLU A 768 29.13 36.27 18.48
C GLU A 768 28.72 37.34 19.50
N GLN A 769 29.61 38.28 19.80
CA GLN A 769 29.40 39.25 20.89
C GLN A 769 28.08 40.02 20.71
N ALA A 770 27.72 40.40 19.48
CA ALA A 770 26.48 41.13 19.19
C ALA A 770 25.22 40.30 19.46
N GLY A 771 25.20 39.02 19.04
CA GLY A 771 24.07 38.12 19.29
C GLY A 771 23.93 37.74 20.77
N PHE A 772 25.06 37.50 21.44
CA PHE A 772 25.10 37.28 22.89
C PHE A 772 24.58 38.48 23.68
N ASP A 773 25.03 39.69 23.34
CA ASP A 773 24.61 40.92 23.99
C ASP A 773 23.11 41.19 23.75
N TYR A 774 22.59 40.86 22.57
CA TYR A 774 21.18 40.94 22.26
C TYR A 774 20.35 40.02 23.17
N TRP A 775 20.58 38.70 23.13
CA TRP A 775 19.77 37.73 23.87
C TRP A 775 19.90 37.88 25.39
N THR A 776 21.10 38.19 25.90
CA THR A 776 21.29 38.49 27.32
C THR A 776 20.65 39.82 27.73
N GLY A 777 20.65 40.81 26.84
CA GLY A 777 19.96 42.09 27.02
C GLY A 777 18.44 41.92 27.08
N VAL A 778 17.86 41.09 26.21
CA VAL A 778 16.44 40.74 26.20
C VAL A 778 16.00 40.11 27.54
N LEU A 779 16.79 39.17 28.08
CA LEU A 779 16.54 38.60 29.42
C LEU A 779 16.64 39.64 30.54
N LYS A 780 17.56 40.61 30.44
CA LYS A 780 17.72 41.70 31.42
C LYS A 780 16.54 42.68 31.41
N LEU A 781 15.82 42.77 30.29
CA LEU A 781 14.60 43.56 30.15
C LEU A 781 13.35 42.84 30.67
N GLY A 782 13.49 41.62 31.21
CA GLY A 782 12.41 40.88 31.87
C GLY A 782 11.66 39.90 30.96
N VAL A 783 12.14 39.66 29.74
CA VAL A 783 11.64 38.58 28.88
C VAL A 783 12.01 37.23 29.50
N THR A 784 11.11 36.25 29.42
CA THR A 784 11.31 34.95 30.05
C THR A 784 12.25 34.06 29.24
N ARG A 785 12.73 32.96 29.84
CA ARG A 785 13.66 32.04 29.15
C ARG A 785 12.95 31.25 28.06
N GLU A 786 11.67 30.95 28.24
CA GLU A 786 10.81 30.30 27.25
C GLU A 786 10.73 31.16 25.98
N ASP A 787 10.47 32.46 26.14
CA ASP A 787 10.32 33.39 25.02
C ASP A 787 11.67 33.62 24.30
N VAL A 788 12.80 33.60 25.03
CA VAL A 788 14.14 33.64 24.44
C VAL A 788 14.49 32.35 23.73
N LEU A 789 14.13 31.20 24.28
CA LEU A 789 14.38 29.89 23.66
C LEU A 789 13.62 29.76 22.34
N LEU A 790 12.33 30.14 22.32
CA LEU A 790 11.50 30.16 21.11
C LEU A 790 12.03 31.16 20.08
N GLY A 791 12.35 32.39 20.51
CA GLY A 791 12.90 33.40 19.61
C GLY A 791 14.28 33.01 19.05
N PHE A 792 15.10 32.29 19.81
CA PHE A 792 16.37 31.75 19.34
C PHE A 792 16.16 30.61 18.34
N ALA A 793 15.23 29.69 18.64
CA ALA A 793 14.87 28.58 17.76
C ALA A 793 14.36 29.06 16.39
N ASP A 794 13.62 30.17 16.36
CA ASP A 794 13.09 30.79 15.15
C ASP A 794 14.01 31.86 14.53
N SER A 795 15.18 32.10 15.12
CA SER A 795 16.12 33.10 14.61
C SER A 795 16.70 32.70 13.25
N GLY A 796 16.96 33.68 12.39
CA GLY A 796 17.57 33.43 11.08
C GLY A 796 18.95 32.76 11.16
N GLU A 797 19.67 32.94 12.27
CA GLU A 797 20.94 32.25 12.53
C GLU A 797 20.74 30.74 12.76
N ASN A 798 19.73 30.36 13.55
CA ASN A 798 19.40 28.96 13.79
C ASN A 798 18.81 28.31 12.54
N TYR A 799 17.93 29.03 11.83
CA TYR A 799 17.38 28.58 10.57
C TYR A 799 18.47 28.28 9.53
N ALA A 800 19.44 29.19 9.36
CA ALA A 800 20.54 29.01 8.41
C ALA A 800 21.44 27.82 8.74
N GLN A 801 21.63 27.52 10.04
CA GLN A 801 22.41 26.37 10.48
C GLN A 801 21.74 25.03 10.16
N LEU A 802 20.41 25.00 10.15
CA LEU A 802 19.60 23.79 10.03
C LEU A 802 18.91 23.63 8.68
N ALA A 803 19.00 24.63 7.80
CA ALA A 803 18.31 24.69 6.51
C ALA A 803 18.55 23.47 5.61
N VAL A 804 19.74 22.85 5.68
CA VAL A 804 20.08 21.64 4.91
C VAL A 804 19.47 20.37 5.52
N THR A 805 19.37 20.30 6.85
CA THR A 805 18.82 19.14 7.57
C THR A 805 17.29 19.11 7.56
N ILE A 806 16.67 20.26 7.35
CA ILE A 806 15.22 20.47 7.51
C ILE A 806 14.50 20.60 6.14
N GLY A 807 15.22 20.91 5.06
CA GLY A 807 14.64 21.19 3.74
C GLY A 807 13.81 20.05 3.15
N ASP A 808 14.24 18.81 3.38
CA ASP A 808 13.61 17.57 2.92
C ASP A 808 12.71 16.92 3.99
N GLY A 809 12.39 17.66 5.05
CA GLY A 809 11.68 17.14 6.22
C GLY A 809 12.53 16.19 7.07
N PHE A 810 12.05 15.87 8.26
CA PHE A 810 12.73 14.98 9.20
C PHE A 810 11.79 13.87 9.68
N ALA A 811 12.29 12.64 9.63
CA ALA A 811 11.54 11.46 10.05
C ALA A 811 11.45 11.37 11.58
N TYR A 812 10.32 10.89 12.09
CA TYR A 812 10.08 10.62 13.51
C TYR A 812 9.03 9.53 13.71
N THR A 813 9.00 8.95 14.91
CA THR A 813 7.97 8.00 15.31
C THR A 813 7.00 8.72 16.24
N PRO A 814 5.69 8.79 15.93
CA PRO A 814 4.72 9.42 16.82
C PRO A 814 4.70 8.70 18.19
N TYR A 815 4.65 9.48 19.27
CA TYR A 815 4.46 8.93 20.60
C TYR A 815 2.96 8.68 20.80
N GLY A 816 2.58 7.42 21.06
CA GLY A 816 1.18 6.99 21.21
C GLY A 816 0.47 7.55 22.44
#